data_AF-A0A6L7Y799-F1
#
_entry.id   AF-A0A6L7Y799-F1
#
_cell.length_a   1.000
_cell.length_b   1.000
_cell.length_c   1.000
_cell.angle_alpha   90.00
_cell.angle_beta   90.00
_cell.angle_gamma   90.00
#
_symmetry.space_group_name_H-M   'P 1'
#
loop_
_entity.id
_entity.type
_entity.pdbx_description
1 polymer ?
#
loop_
_entity_poly.entity_id
_entity_poly.type
_entity_poly.pdbx_seq_one_letter_code
_entity_poly.pdbx_strand_id
1 'polypeptide(L)'
;MALAAVVLCARLAPTPATATEEPTSITTVLQPGYNLIAWLGSDASADDIFDQVPTLERISVWDGRAQDYLRRTRASIPGGGLQQLEQGGGVFLYVAGDSPFEWTREASEDSMLLDLHAGRNLVGWAGRDGTPIEDAVVRFGDALTHAWLWDAETQRYLHYRPAGPEHAHPLRELNHGDALWVELSGDARWWQSGTAPPPVEIFGYYTEREKWKIRGWVDGNRGFFAERWGVEVPTTVYAGWRDDITPVYQQVVGRSGRLPGCGYYWGPKMAIFLENYCVDGATHAHEYFHAIQLDLIGRLDRSAPAWIVEGSATYVQLMYWGTPHFRMLNPHYPSPPPSVEAQIDRYRRDIGSIGYGYWPSLSETEGGPDVTGPFPGDVYYRLGSLGIAWLAAQVGDLAVLEFFRHLSDKPDWRDAFEAAFGMTSDEFHERFDAYRTETARPLPHRSDGLDELVIEFVGDVPEQTRAAFSAEFSQVQTLLREQFGSGATDYTVYIASSGEDAKEAHREVFGTEQDRHRCVEHSLASAVILDARCYRVDRALGVAEEHFVAARALAGGVRTERGPRWLFEGAQSYVASAYLDASGRESLESRRQREAANAQGTQWSLRDLAHPYAFDGNESQAAQSVGFLAVQLLLERAGDPSLFEYYRLVSKSRGWEDAFEAAFGITVDEFYVVFEAYRSGIASPPSASTAADDAAQNRIPLDGPLPHTTDGIDAPVLVLVGELDPITRTALREEFDILQTFFRDRLGAPPGDYTVYVGADARSLRDVFRHIVGRESTDLVYCSVPRETVVLISLQCEPDFAYHHGRIVVGDLPGAGRPGERPSKGPTWLTLGSYLYTWGLYEDAAGRSDLARLRSGRAASAAGTQRPLRDAFSAGDSTPARGLAFLAIDWLVERAGERAIFDYYRRLPDSESWEAAFEAAFSIAIDDFYEEFEAYRARVAPPN
;
A
#
# COMPACT_ATOMS: atom_id res chain seq x y z
N MET A 1 9.92 69.41 -10.06
CA MET A 1 8.56 69.95 -9.82
C MET A 1 7.64 69.23 -10.81
N ALA A 2 6.59 68.49 -10.48
CA ALA A 2 5.76 68.38 -9.29
C ALA A 2 5.20 66.94 -9.16
N LEU A 3 4.73 66.60 -7.96
CA LEU A 3 4.11 65.34 -7.52
C LEU A 3 2.84 64.95 -8.32
N ALA A 4 2.60 63.64 -8.44
CA ALA A 4 1.25 63.08 -8.46
C ALA A 4 1.21 61.78 -7.65
N ALA A 5 0.41 61.79 -6.58
CA ALA A 5 0.15 60.67 -5.68
C ALA A 5 -1.00 59.81 -6.22
N VAL A 6 -0.82 58.48 -6.24
CA VAL A 6 -1.89 57.51 -6.44
C VAL A 6 -2.14 56.80 -5.11
N VAL A 7 -3.37 56.97 -4.60
CA VAL A 7 -3.88 56.35 -3.38
C VAL A 7 -4.26 54.90 -3.69
N LEU A 8 -3.64 53.97 -2.96
CA LEU A 8 -3.96 52.55 -2.99
C LEU A 8 -5.12 52.28 -2.01
N CYS A 9 -6.33 52.02 -2.52
CA CYS A 9 -7.42 51.47 -1.72
C CYS A 9 -7.33 49.94 -1.74
N ALA A 10 -6.88 49.34 -0.64
CA ALA A 10 -7.02 47.91 -0.39
C ALA A 10 -8.51 47.57 -0.22
N ARG A 11 -9.10 46.86 -1.18
CA ARG A 11 -10.38 46.17 -0.99
C ARG A 11 -10.10 44.83 -0.30
N LEU A 12 -10.64 44.68 0.89
CA LEU A 12 -10.76 43.38 1.57
C LEU A 12 -11.50 42.42 0.63
N ALA A 13 -10.93 41.25 0.38
CA ALA A 13 -11.60 40.18 -0.35
C ALA A 13 -12.88 39.79 0.42
N PRO A 14 -14.05 39.72 -0.24
CA PRO A 14 -15.25 39.22 0.41
C PRO A 14 -15.02 37.77 0.83
N THR A 15 -15.43 37.44 2.05
CA THR A 15 -15.60 36.06 2.52
C THR A 15 -16.36 35.27 1.45
N PRO A 16 -15.96 34.05 1.06
CA PRO A 16 -16.74 33.27 0.11
C PRO A 16 -18.13 33.08 0.72
N ALA A 17 -19.13 33.66 0.06
CA ALA A 17 -20.51 33.34 0.35
C ALA A 17 -20.67 31.84 0.12
N THR A 18 -21.14 31.12 1.12
CA THR A 18 -21.69 29.77 0.95
C THR A 18 -22.68 29.86 -0.21
N ALA A 19 -22.32 29.33 -1.37
CA ALA A 19 -23.23 29.16 -2.47
C ALA A 19 -24.31 28.22 -1.96
N THR A 20 -25.48 28.76 -1.64
CA THR A 20 -26.71 27.96 -1.57
C THR A 20 -26.93 27.47 -2.98
N GLU A 21 -26.61 26.20 -3.24
CA GLU A 21 -26.99 25.52 -4.47
C GLU A 21 -28.47 25.77 -4.71
N GLU A 22 -28.81 26.40 -5.84
CA GLU A 22 -30.21 26.54 -6.22
C GLU A 22 -30.75 25.13 -6.46
N PRO A 23 -31.90 24.75 -5.86
CA PRO A 23 -32.48 23.44 -6.06
C PRO A 23 -32.73 23.24 -7.56
N THR A 24 -32.31 22.09 -8.07
CA THR A 24 -32.57 21.75 -9.47
C THR A 24 -34.06 21.69 -9.74
N SER A 25 -34.44 22.14 -10.92
CA SER A 25 -35.84 22.18 -11.34
C SER A 25 -36.04 21.44 -12.65
N ILE A 26 -37.14 20.72 -12.77
CA ILE A 26 -37.58 20.11 -14.02
C ILE A 26 -38.74 20.92 -14.57
N THR A 27 -38.62 21.31 -15.84
CA THR A 27 -39.70 21.92 -16.60
C THR A 27 -40.34 20.88 -17.51
N THR A 28 -41.64 20.65 -17.34
CA THR A 28 -42.41 19.71 -18.16
C THR A 28 -43.54 20.45 -18.87
N VAL A 29 -43.71 20.19 -20.17
CA VAL A 29 -44.85 20.69 -20.94
C VAL A 29 -45.99 19.69 -20.83
N LEU A 30 -47.01 20.05 -20.05
CA LEU A 30 -48.22 19.26 -19.89
C LEU A 30 -49.17 19.50 -21.08
N GLN A 31 -49.47 18.45 -21.83
CA GLN A 31 -50.40 18.48 -22.95
C GLN A 31 -51.85 18.41 -22.46
N PRO A 32 -52.83 18.98 -23.20
CA PRO A 32 -54.24 18.70 -22.96
C PRO A 32 -54.53 17.19 -22.91
N GLY A 33 -55.26 16.74 -21.89
CA GLY A 33 -55.53 15.32 -21.67
C GLY A 33 -54.60 14.68 -20.65
N TYR A 34 -54.16 13.45 -20.92
CA TYR A 34 -53.37 12.68 -19.95
C TYR A 34 -51.88 12.98 -20.07
N ASN A 35 -51.25 13.19 -18.92
CA ASN A 35 -49.81 13.32 -18.78
C ASN A 35 -49.33 12.35 -17.71
N LEU A 36 -48.09 11.91 -17.85
CA LEU A 36 -47.43 11.07 -16.87
C LEU A 36 -46.07 11.71 -16.57
N ILE A 37 -45.80 11.99 -15.31
CA ILE A 37 -44.59 12.69 -14.88
C ILE A 37 -43.98 12.06 -13.64
N ALA A 38 -42.67 12.16 -13.47
CA ALA A 38 -42.03 11.80 -12.21
C ALA A 38 -42.23 12.87 -11.15
N TRP A 39 -42.52 12.46 -9.92
CA TRP A 39 -42.41 13.32 -8.75
C TRP A 39 -41.05 13.09 -8.09
N LEU A 40 -40.07 13.96 -8.40
CA LEU A 40 -38.71 13.86 -7.86
C LEU A 40 -38.40 14.90 -6.77
N GLY A 41 -39.30 15.86 -6.57
CA GLY A 41 -39.19 16.86 -5.51
C GLY A 41 -39.46 16.26 -4.12
N SER A 42 -39.34 17.11 -3.09
CA SER A 42 -39.80 16.76 -1.75
C SER A 42 -41.29 16.43 -1.75
N ASP A 43 -41.74 15.70 -0.73
CA ASP A 43 -43.15 15.35 -0.61
C ASP A 43 -44.05 16.60 -0.66
N ALA A 44 -45.10 16.56 -1.49
CA ALA A 44 -46.04 17.66 -1.65
C ALA A 44 -47.49 17.20 -1.51
N SER A 45 -48.35 18.06 -0.98
CA SER A 45 -49.78 17.75 -0.94
C SER A 45 -50.38 17.85 -2.35
N ALA A 46 -51.39 17.02 -2.63
CA ALA A 46 -52.07 17.09 -3.92
C ALA A 46 -52.76 18.47 -4.16
N ASP A 47 -53.12 19.19 -3.09
CA ASP A 47 -53.68 20.55 -3.19
C ASP A 47 -52.64 21.55 -3.69
N ASP A 48 -51.40 21.48 -3.20
CA ASP A 48 -50.32 22.36 -3.66
C ASP A 48 -50.08 22.21 -5.17
N ILE A 49 -50.22 20.99 -5.69
CA ILE A 49 -50.09 20.72 -7.13
C ILE A 49 -51.25 21.31 -7.94
N PHE A 50 -52.49 21.24 -7.42
CA PHE A 50 -53.64 21.89 -8.07
C PHE A 50 -53.49 23.41 -8.12
N ASP A 51 -52.87 24.01 -7.12
CA ASP A 51 -52.60 25.45 -7.06
C ASP A 51 -51.48 25.85 -8.04
N GLN A 52 -50.44 25.03 -8.19
CA GLN A 52 -49.35 25.25 -9.15
C GLN A 52 -49.76 25.05 -10.61
N VAL A 53 -50.72 24.16 -10.88
CA VAL A 53 -51.22 23.86 -12.23
C VAL A 53 -52.71 24.15 -12.31
N PRO A 54 -53.14 25.40 -12.59
CA PRO A 54 -54.56 25.78 -12.54
C PRO A 54 -55.48 25.01 -13.50
N THR A 55 -54.94 24.47 -14.59
CA THR A 55 -55.66 23.67 -15.59
C THR A 55 -55.80 22.19 -15.21
N LEU A 56 -55.19 21.76 -14.10
CA LEU A 56 -55.22 20.37 -13.64
C LEU A 56 -56.57 20.02 -13.00
N GLU A 57 -57.25 18.98 -13.47
CA GLU A 57 -58.53 18.52 -12.92
C GLU A 57 -58.40 17.29 -12.03
N ARG A 58 -57.43 16.42 -12.31
CA ARG A 58 -57.24 15.15 -11.61
C ARG A 58 -55.77 14.76 -11.50
N ILE A 59 -55.41 14.25 -10.33
CA ILE A 59 -54.12 13.64 -10.01
C ILE A 59 -54.37 12.18 -9.63
N SER A 60 -53.52 11.28 -10.08
CA SER A 60 -53.58 9.86 -9.73
C SER A 60 -52.17 9.32 -9.54
N VAL A 61 -51.96 8.55 -8.48
CA VAL A 61 -50.72 7.79 -8.22
C VAL A 61 -51.08 6.31 -8.11
N TRP A 62 -50.16 5.44 -8.50
CA TRP A 62 -50.34 4.00 -8.36
C TRP A 62 -49.75 3.51 -7.04
N ASP A 63 -50.57 2.85 -6.22
CA ASP A 63 -50.09 2.12 -5.05
C ASP A 63 -49.63 0.74 -5.50
N GLY A 64 -48.31 0.55 -5.59
CA GLY A 64 -47.70 -0.73 -6.01
C GLY A 64 -48.02 -1.87 -5.05
N ARG A 65 -48.32 -1.61 -3.78
CA ARG A 65 -48.67 -2.66 -2.82
C ARG A 65 -50.13 -3.07 -2.95
N ALA A 66 -51.03 -2.11 -3.10
CA ALA A 66 -52.45 -2.35 -3.29
C ALA A 66 -52.80 -2.76 -4.73
N GLN A 67 -51.90 -2.51 -5.69
CA GLN A 67 -52.14 -2.64 -7.14
C GLN A 67 -53.40 -1.89 -7.59
N ASP A 68 -53.59 -0.66 -7.07
CA ASP A 68 -54.72 0.22 -7.39
C ASP A 68 -54.31 1.70 -7.42
N TYR A 69 -55.15 2.55 -8.01
CA TYR A 69 -54.93 3.98 -8.06
C TYR A 69 -55.45 4.70 -6.81
N LEU A 70 -54.57 5.50 -6.22
CA LEU A 70 -54.97 6.60 -5.35
C LEU A 70 -55.26 7.83 -6.21
N ARG A 71 -56.46 8.40 -6.09
CA ARG A 71 -56.90 9.52 -6.95
C ARG A 71 -57.38 10.70 -6.13
N ARG A 72 -57.20 11.90 -6.67
CA ARG A 72 -57.83 13.13 -6.19
C ARG A 72 -58.25 13.99 -7.38
N THR A 73 -59.41 14.63 -7.27
CA THR A 73 -59.89 15.61 -8.25
C THR A 73 -60.01 16.97 -7.61
N ARG A 74 -59.93 18.04 -8.40
CA ARG A 74 -60.08 19.42 -7.89
C ARG A 74 -61.41 19.65 -7.14
N ALA A 75 -62.46 18.92 -7.52
CA ALA A 75 -63.79 19.01 -6.91
C ALA A 75 -64.03 18.05 -5.72
N SER A 76 -63.06 17.17 -5.40
CA SER A 76 -63.23 16.20 -4.31
C SER A 76 -63.08 16.83 -2.91
N ILE A 77 -63.88 16.34 -1.96
CA ILE A 77 -63.86 16.82 -0.56
C ILE A 77 -62.58 16.26 0.14
N PRO A 78 -61.85 17.07 0.94
CA PRO A 78 -60.69 16.59 1.70
C PRO A 78 -61.06 15.41 2.62
N GLY A 79 -60.30 14.31 2.55
CA GLY A 79 -60.42 13.18 3.50
C GLY A 79 -60.52 11.77 2.90
N GLY A 80 -60.60 11.61 1.58
CA GLY A 80 -60.53 10.31 0.91
C GLY A 80 -59.72 10.37 -0.38
N GLY A 81 -58.85 9.37 -0.62
CA GLY A 81 -57.98 9.29 -1.79
C GLY A 81 -56.59 9.88 -1.58
N LEU A 82 -55.89 10.18 -2.68
CA LEU A 82 -54.50 10.65 -2.69
C LEU A 82 -54.34 11.95 -1.86
N GLN A 83 -53.53 11.94 -0.81
CA GLN A 83 -53.27 13.13 0.00
C GLN A 83 -51.96 13.82 -0.37
N GLN A 84 -50.93 13.02 -0.62
CA GLN A 84 -49.54 13.46 -0.77
C GLN A 84 -48.91 12.70 -1.94
N LEU A 85 -48.04 13.39 -2.67
CA LEU A 85 -47.12 12.78 -3.63
C LEU A 85 -45.84 12.46 -2.88
N GLU A 86 -45.42 11.21 -2.95
CA GLU A 86 -44.16 10.73 -2.38
C GLU A 86 -43.05 10.83 -3.43
N GLN A 87 -41.86 11.22 -2.99
CA GLN A 87 -40.67 11.28 -3.85
C GLN A 87 -40.41 9.92 -4.54
N GLY A 88 -40.10 9.95 -5.83
CA GLY A 88 -39.83 8.77 -6.65
C GLY A 88 -41.09 8.11 -7.24
N GLY A 89 -42.29 8.56 -6.85
CA GLY A 89 -43.54 8.10 -7.45
C GLY A 89 -43.77 8.67 -8.85
N GLY A 90 -44.37 7.88 -9.74
CA GLY A 90 -44.90 8.39 -11.00
C GLY A 90 -46.34 8.87 -10.84
N VAL A 91 -46.69 9.98 -11.49
CA VAL A 91 -47.95 10.70 -11.28
C VAL A 91 -48.69 10.86 -12.60
N PHE A 92 -49.92 10.34 -12.65
CA PHE A 92 -50.87 10.59 -13.72
C PHE A 92 -51.62 11.89 -13.49
N LEU A 93 -51.54 12.79 -14.46
CA LEU A 93 -52.21 14.08 -14.46
C LEU A 93 -53.23 14.14 -15.59
N TYR A 94 -54.40 14.70 -15.33
CA TYR A 94 -55.36 15.06 -16.37
C TYR A 94 -55.53 16.58 -16.41
N VAL A 95 -55.07 17.19 -17.50
CA VAL A 95 -55.07 18.63 -17.71
C VAL A 95 -56.18 18.99 -18.68
N ALA A 96 -57.06 19.91 -18.27
CA ALA A 96 -58.15 20.41 -19.09
C ALA A 96 -57.75 21.63 -19.94
N GLY A 97 -58.63 21.98 -20.88
CA GLY A 97 -58.39 23.04 -21.86
C GLY A 97 -57.80 22.50 -23.17
N ASP A 98 -57.45 23.42 -24.07
CA ASP A 98 -57.01 23.09 -25.44
C ASP A 98 -55.57 23.53 -25.74
N SER A 99 -54.81 23.93 -24.72
CA SER A 99 -53.45 24.44 -24.88
C SER A 99 -52.49 23.81 -23.87
N PRO A 100 -51.24 23.52 -24.27
CA PRO A 100 -50.23 23.00 -23.35
C PRO A 100 -49.92 23.98 -22.21
N PHE A 101 -49.48 23.44 -21.06
CA PHE A 101 -49.07 24.20 -19.88
C PHE A 101 -47.65 23.83 -19.49
N GLU A 102 -46.76 24.81 -19.43
CA GLU A 102 -45.38 24.60 -18.97
C GLU A 102 -45.33 24.67 -17.44
N TRP A 103 -44.88 23.59 -16.81
CA TRP A 103 -44.79 23.49 -15.36
C TRP A 103 -43.36 23.20 -14.92
N THR A 104 -42.76 24.16 -14.21
CA THR A 104 -41.47 24.00 -13.54
C THR A 104 -41.69 23.62 -12.09
N ARG A 105 -41.03 22.55 -11.64
CA ARG A 105 -41.08 22.06 -10.26
C ARG A 105 -39.70 21.70 -9.76
N GLU A 106 -39.50 21.74 -8.45
CA GLU A 106 -38.27 21.23 -7.83
C GLU A 106 -38.11 19.73 -8.11
N ALA A 107 -36.88 19.32 -8.33
CA ALA A 107 -36.48 17.93 -8.48
C ALA A 107 -35.21 17.69 -7.69
N SER A 108 -35.18 16.61 -6.93
CA SER A 108 -33.98 16.17 -6.25
C SER A 108 -32.97 15.64 -7.25
N GLU A 109 -31.73 16.12 -7.17
CA GLU A 109 -30.59 15.48 -7.82
C GLU A 109 -30.11 14.24 -7.07
N ASP A 110 -30.56 14.08 -5.81
CA ASP A 110 -30.14 12.97 -4.98
C ASP A 110 -30.64 11.64 -5.56
N SER A 111 -29.77 10.67 -5.41
CA SER A 111 -30.07 9.28 -5.67
C SER A 111 -31.17 8.73 -4.73
N MET A 112 -32.04 7.84 -5.23
CA MET A 112 -33.23 7.36 -4.52
C MET A 112 -33.37 5.84 -4.57
N LEU A 113 -33.93 5.25 -3.50
CA LEU A 113 -34.32 3.84 -3.44
C LEU A 113 -35.82 3.71 -3.57
N LEU A 114 -36.27 2.96 -4.56
CA LEU A 114 -37.66 2.62 -4.73
C LEU A 114 -37.87 1.16 -4.32
N ASP A 115 -38.81 0.93 -3.41
CA ASP A 115 -39.32 -0.42 -3.13
C ASP A 115 -40.44 -0.72 -4.13
N LEU A 116 -40.20 -1.73 -4.99
CA LEU A 116 -41.12 -2.14 -6.03
C LEU A 116 -41.75 -3.48 -5.67
N HIS A 117 -43.02 -3.62 -5.99
CA HIS A 117 -43.80 -4.82 -5.68
C HIS A 117 -44.03 -5.66 -6.93
N ALA A 118 -44.23 -6.96 -6.74
CA ALA A 118 -44.69 -7.86 -7.80
C ALA A 118 -45.98 -7.30 -8.44
N GLY A 119 -46.03 -7.34 -9.78
CA GLY A 119 -47.05 -6.66 -10.56
C GLY A 119 -46.56 -5.29 -11.04
N ARG A 120 -47.49 -4.34 -11.19
CA ARG A 120 -47.19 -3.03 -11.78
C ARG A 120 -46.72 -2.04 -10.74
N ASN A 121 -45.78 -1.20 -11.12
CA ASN A 121 -45.28 -0.08 -10.35
C ASN A 121 -45.25 1.15 -11.26
N LEU A 122 -45.61 2.32 -10.72
CA LEU A 122 -45.51 3.59 -11.45
C LEU A 122 -44.52 4.48 -10.72
N VAL A 123 -43.38 4.71 -11.36
CA VAL A 123 -42.22 5.32 -10.72
C VAL A 123 -41.68 6.47 -11.55
N GLY A 124 -41.06 7.44 -10.89
CA GLY A 124 -40.25 8.46 -11.54
C GLY A 124 -38.86 7.93 -11.88
N TRP A 125 -38.23 8.49 -12.91
CA TRP A 125 -36.83 8.28 -13.25
C TRP A 125 -35.99 9.47 -12.81
N ALA A 126 -35.17 9.27 -11.79
CA ALA A 126 -34.23 10.24 -11.24
C ALA A 126 -32.83 10.14 -11.83
N GLY A 127 -32.55 9.13 -12.66
CA GLY A 127 -31.26 9.00 -13.30
C GLY A 127 -31.02 10.05 -14.38
N ARG A 128 -29.94 9.89 -15.15
CA ARG A 128 -29.48 10.87 -16.15
C ARG A 128 -30.35 10.86 -17.40
N ASP A 129 -30.32 12.00 -18.10
CA ASP A 129 -30.90 12.15 -19.43
C ASP A 129 -30.25 11.21 -20.46
N GLY A 130 -31.05 10.72 -21.40
CA GLY A 130 -30.61 9.83 -22.47
C GLY A 130 -30.14 8.45 -22.02
N THR A 131 -30.50 8.01 -20.80
CA THR A 131 -30.12 6.66 -20.32
C THR A 131 -30.84 5.61 -21.15
N PRO A 132 -30.15 4.67 -21.84
CA PRO A 132 -30.81 3.60 -22.57
C PRO A 132 -31.77 2.82 -21.66
N ILE A 133 -32.98 2.53 -22.13
CA ILE A 133 -33.99 1.85 -21.30
C ILE A 133 -33.48 0.48 -20.82
N GLU A 134 -32.72 -0.22 -21.65
CA GLU A 134 -32.11 -1.50 -21.31
C GLU A 134 -31.17 -1.37 -20.11
N ASP A 135 -30.30 -0.38 -20.08
CA ASP A 135 -29.37 -0.13 -18.97
C ASP A 135 -30.12 0.26 -17.69
N ALA A 136 -31.17 1.08 -17.81
CA ALA A 136 -31.95 1.52 -16.65
C ALA A 136 -32.64 0.37 -15.91
N VAL A 137 -33.03 -0.69 -16.64
CA VAL A 137 -33.89 -1.76 -16.13
C VAL A 137 -33.22 -3.14 -16.08
N VAL A 138 -32.01 -3.29 -16.64
CA VAL A 138 -31.25 -4.57 -16.66
C VAL A 138 -31.06 -5.15 -15.26
N ARG A 139 -31.01 -4.29 -14.23
CA ARG A 139 -30.85 -4.70 -12.83
C ARG A 139 -31.93 -5.64 -12.31
N PHE A 140 -33.11 -5.62 -12.92
CA PHE A 140 -34.23 -6.48 -12.55
C PHE A 140 -34.06 -7.90 -13.12
N GLY A 141 -33.14 -8.10 -14.07
CA GLY A 141 -32.94 -9.39 -14.74
C GLY A 141 -34.25 -9.97 -15.25
N ASP A 142 -34.48 -11.24 -14.95
CA ASP A 142 -35.70 -11.96 -15.33
C ASP A 142 -36.96 -11.52 -14.58
N ALA A 143 -36.83 -10.68 -13.53
CA ALA A 143 -37.97 -10.14 -12.83
C ALA A 143 -38.75 -9.15 -13.70
N LEU A 144 -38.09 -8.45 -14.62
CA LEU A 144 -38.76 -7.47 -15.48
C LEU A 144 -39.54 -8.16 -16.61
N THR A 145 -40.86 -7.99 -16.56
CA THR A 145 -41.74 -8.47 -17.64
C THR A 145 -41.97 -7.40 -18.70
N HIS A 146 -42.14 -6.15 -18.27
CA HIS A 146 -42.45 -5.02 -19.15
C HIS A 146 -42.05 -3.68 -18.52
N ALA A 147 -41.72 -2.72 -19.38
CA ALA A 147 -41.66 -1.31 -19.02
C ALA A 147 -42.40 -0.43 -20.04
N TRP A 148 -42.98 0.68 -19.60
CA TRP A 148 -43.72 1.60 -20.47
C TRP A 148 -43.59 3.06 -20.07
N LEU A 149 -43.30 3.91 -21.06
CA LEU A 149 -43.30 5.37 -20.93
C LEU A 149 -44.53 5.92 -21.64
N TRP A 150 -45.17 6.95 -21.07
CA TRP A 150 -46.30 7.62 -21.74
C TRP A 150 -45.80 8.83 -22.53
N ASP A 151 -46.04 8.81 -23.84
CA ASP A 151 -45.82 9.96 -24.71
C ASP A 151 -47.08 10.84 -24.68
N ALA A 152 -46.96 11.98 -24.00
CA ALA A 152 -48.05 12.94 -23.85
C ALA A 152 -48.41 13.64 -25.17
N GLU A 153 -47.49 13.79 -26.12
CA GLU A 153 -47.79 14.43 -27.40
C GLU A 153 -48.65 13.52 -28.27
N THR A 154 -48.31 12.23 -28.35
CA THR A 154 -49.07 11.26 -29.14
C THR A 154 -50.20 10.57 -28.37
N GLN A 155 -50.29 10.80 -27.06
CA GLN A 155 -51.22 10.15 -26.13
C GLN A 155 -51.16 8.61 -26.23
N ARG A 156 -49.95 8.05 -26.26
CA ARG A 156 -49.69 6.61 -26.43
C ARG A 156 -48.57 6.15 -25.52
N TYR A 157 -48.57 4.85 -25.20
CA TYR A 157 -47.45 4.23 -24.50
C TYR A 157 -46.35 3.81 -25.50
N LEU A 158 -45.11 4.10 -25.13
CA LEU A 158 -43.91 3.50 -25.68
C LEU A 158 -43.54 2.31 -24.80
N HIS A 159 -43.46 1.12 -25.39
CA HIS A 159 -43.26 -0.13 -24.68
C HIS A 159 -41.81 -0.60 -24.77
N TYR A 160 -41.34 -1.31 -23.75
CA TYR A 160 -40.09 -2.08 -23.73
C TYR A 160 -40.36 -3.47 -23.12
N ARG A 161 -39.79 -4.52 -23.72
CA ARG A 161 -39.90 -5.92 -23.26
C ARG A 161 -38.54 -6.61 -23.39
N PRO A 162 -37.86 -7.01 -22.31
CA PRO A 162 -36.52 -7.62 -22.40
C PRO A 162 -36.39 -8.76 -23.43
N ALA A 163 -37.39 -9.65 -23.48
CA ALA A 163 -37.41 -10.81 -24.40
C ALA A 163 -38.03 -10.52 -25.79
N GLY A 164 -38.40 -9.28 -26.10
CA GLY A 164 -39.04 -8.92 -27.38
C GLY A 164 -38.02 -8.61 -28.48
N PRO A 165 -38.39 -8.77 -29.77
CA PRO A 165 -37.53 -8.36 -30.88
C PRO A 165 -37.35 -6.84 -30.89
N GLU A 166 -36.19 -6.34 -31.32
CA GLU A 166 -35.79 -4.92 -31.18
C GLU A 166 -36.81 -3.92 -31.76
N HIS A 167 -37.49 -4.26 -32.86
CA HIS A 167 -38.52 -3.41 -33.47
C HIS A 167 -39.80 -3.28 -32.64
N ALA A 168 -39.95 -4.08 -31.58
CA ALA A 168 -41.05 -4.00 -30.62
C ALA A 168 -40.77 -3.06 -29.44
N HIS A 169 -39.59 -2.41 -29.41
CA HIS A 169 -39.16 -1.46 -28.35
C HIS A 169 -39.15 -0.02 -28.88
N PRO A 170 -40.31 0.66 -28.96
CA PRO A 170 -40.34 2.08 -29.29
C PRO A 170 -39.79 2.97 -28.15
N LEU A 171 -39.73 2.47 -26.91
CA LEU A 171 -39.01 3.12 -25.81
C LEU A 171 -37.51 2.80 -25.95
N ARG A 172 -36.67 3.83 -26.07
CA ARG A 172 -35.21 3.68 -26.30
C ARG A 172 -34.37 4.25 -25.18
N GLU A 173 -34.78 5.38 -24.64
CA GLU A 173 -34.05 6.11 -23.61
C GLU A 173 -35.03 6.68 -22.57
N LEU A 174 -34.50 6.99 -21.39
CA LEU A 174 -35.18 7.68 -20.30
C LEU A 174 -34.47 9.00 -20.01
N ASN A 175 -35.28 10.03 -19.73
CA ASN A 175 -34.83 11.34 -19.32
C ASN A 175 -35.21 11.63 -17.87
N HIS A 176 -34.36 12.39 -17.19
CA HIS A 176 -34.59 12.82 -15.81
C HIS A 176 -35.95 13.51 -15.70
N GLY A 177 -36.84 12.95 -14.88
CA GLY A 177 -38.22 13.42 -14.75
C GLY A 177 -39.27 12.61 -15.52
N ASP A 178 -38.86 11.64 -16.33
CA ASP A 178 -39.77 10.68 -16.98
C ASP A 178 -40.44 9.79 -15.94
N ALA A 179 -41.72 9.46 -16.13
CA ALA A 179 -42.38 8.45 -15.30
C ALA A 179 -42.63 7.16 -16.08
N LEU A 180 -42.20 6.06 -15.46
CA LEU A 180 -42.13 4.73 -16.05
C LEU A 180 -43.12 3.82 -15.33
N TRP A 181 -43.91 3.08 -16.10
CA TRP A 181 -44.51 1.85 -15.60
C TRP A 181 -43.49 0.72 -15.67
N VAL A 182 -43.33 -0.01 -14.58
CA VAL A 182 -42.48 -1.19 -14.48
C VAL A 182 -43.34 -2.35 -13.98
N GLU A 183 -43.43 -3.44 -14.75
CA GLU A 183 -44.15 -4.65 -14.33
C GLU A 183 -43.15 -5.77 -14.01
N LEU A 184 -43.18 -6.21 -12.76
CA LEU A 184 -42.25 -7.19 -12.21
C LEU A 184 -42.96 -8.51 -11.87
N SER A 185 -42.26 -9.63 -12.01
CA SER A 185 -42.74 -10.95 -11.58
C SER A 185 -42.57 -11.19 -10.07
N GLY A 186 -41.74 -10.38 -9.40
CA GLY A 186 -41.47 -10.42 -7.96
C GLY A 186 -41.20 -9.03 -7.40
N ASP A 187 -41.10 -8.93 -6.08
CA ASP A 187 -40.69 -7.69 -5.41
C ASP A 187 -39.22 -7.38 -5.75
N ALA A 188 -38.87 -6.09 -5.85
CA ALA A 188 -37.52 -5.64 -6.14
C ALA A 188 -37.23 -4.30 -5.46
N ARG A 189 -35.94 -3.95 -5.38
CA ARG A 189 -35.51 -2.60 -4.98
C ARG A 189 -34.77 -1.95 -6.13
N TRP A 190 -35.08 -0.69 -6.42
CA TRP A 190 -34.47 0.05 -7.52
C TRP A 190 -33.77 1.29 -6.99
N TRP A 191 -32.44 1.23 -6.92
CA TRP A 191 -31.63 2.42 -6.72
C TRP A 191 -31.49 3.22 -8.01
N GLN A 192 -31.96 4.45 -8.03
CA GLN A 192 -31.76 5.38 -9.13
C GLN A 192 -30.71 6.39 -8.71
N SER A 193 -29.67 6.56 -9.51
CA SER A 193 -28.43 7.23 -9.10
C SER A 193 -28.47 8.74 -9.01
N GLY A 194 -29.64 9.34 -9.26
CA GLY A 194 -29.79 10.79 -9.27
C GLY A 194 -28.98 11.43 -10.41
N THR A 195 -28.94 12.76 -10.40
CA THR A 195 -28.01 13.55 -11.24
C THR A 195 -26.81 14.03 -10.44
N ALA A 196 -26.89 14.09 -9.11
CA ALA A 196 -25.81 14.53 -8.24
C ALA A 196 -24.65 13.51 -8.23
N PRO A 197 -23.39 13.97 -8.23
CA PRO A 197 -22.28 13.12 -7.84
C PRO A 197 -22.43 12.75 -6.35
N PRO A 198 -22.01 11.55 -5.92
CA PRO A 198 -22.06 11.17 -4.53
C PRO A 198 -21.22 12.14 -3.69
N PRO A 199 -21.62 12.38 -2.44
CA PRO A 199 -20.81 13.18 -1.55
C PRO A 199 -19.45 12.51 -1.31
N VAL A 200 -18.39 13.22 -1.71
CA VAL A 200 -17.00 12.86 -1.44
C VAL A 200 -16.42 13.90 -0.48
N GLU A 201 -16.27 13.50 0.77
CA GLU A 201 -15.69 14.33 1.83
C GLU A 201 -14.22 13.96 2.04
N ILE A 202 -13.32 14.94 1.87
CA ILE A 202 -11.87 14.72 1.95
C ILE A 202 -11.30 15.48 3.15
N PHE A 203 -10.67 14.75 4.06
CA PHE A 203 -10.11 15.24 5.32
C PHE A 203 -8.59 15.28 5.28
N GLY A 204 -8.01 16.30 5.90
CA GLY A 204 -6.56 16.51 5.91
C GLY A 204 -6.03 17.27 4.69
N TYR A 205 -4.71 17.34 4.56
CA TYR A 205 -4.04 18.07 3.50
C TYR A 205 -3.95 17.23 2.22
N TYR A 206 -4.82 17.53 1.26
CA TYR A 206 -4.77 17.04 -0.12
C TYR A 206 -4.64 18.18 -1.10
N THR A 207 -3.81 18.01 -2.12
CA THR A 207 -3.75 18.92 -3.26
C THR A 207 -5.04 18.83 -4.08
N GLU A 208 -5.40 19.89 -4.81
CA GLU A 208 -6.59 19.87 -5.68
C GLU A 208 -6.52 18.78 -6.75
N ARG A 209 -5.31 18.41 -7.20
CA ARG A 209 -5.10 17.29 -8.12
C ARG A 209 -5.48 15.95 -7.48
N GLU A 210 -5.11 15.73 -6.22
CA GLU A 210 -5.48 14.49 -5.51
C GLU A 210 -6.98 14.45 -5.24
N LYS A 211 -7.58 15.57 -4.80
CA LYS A 211 -9.04 15.65 -4.63
C LYS A 211 -9.79 15.35 -5.92
N TRP A 212 -9.33 15.89 -7.05
CA TRP A 212 -9.87 15.59 -8.36
C TRP A 212 -9.75 14.10 -8.73
N LYS A 213 -8.59 13.48 -8.45
CA LYS A 213 -8.41 12.03 -8.67
C LYS A 213 -9.37 11.20 -7.83
N ILE A 214 -9.53 11.53 -6.55
CA ILE A 214 -10.43 10.82 -5.64
C ILE A 214 -11.86 10.84 -6.18
N ARG A 215 -12.36 12.02 -6.54
CA ARG A 215 -13.69 12.15 -7.17
C ARG A 215 -13.78 11.37 -8.48
N GLY A 216 -12.75 11.46 -9.33
CA GLY A 216 -12.68 10.69 -10.57
C GLY A 216 -12.68 9.16 -10.37
N TRP A 217 -12.10 8.66 -9.27
CA TRP A 217 -12.18 7.24 -8.90
C TRP A 217 -13.59 6.85 -8.48
N VAL A 218 -14.27 7.68 -7.69
CA VAL A 218 -15.65 7.42 -7.26
C VAL A 218 -16.58 7.37 -8.47
N ASP A 219 -16.51 8.38 -9.34
CA ASP A 219 -17.32 8.44 -10.56
C ASP A 219 -16.99 7.30 -11.52
N GLY A 220 -15.70 7.00 -11.68
CA GLY A 220 -15.22 5.91 -12.53
C GLY A 220 -15.70 4.54 -12.09
N ASN A 221 -15.68 4.29 -10.78
CA ASN A 221 -16.19 3.05 -10.21
C ASN A 221 -17.69 2.93 -10.42
N ARG A 222 -18.47 3.95 -10.07
CA ARG A 222 -19.93 3.97 -10.34
C ARG A 222 -20.24 3.65 -11.79
N GLY A 223 -19.56 4.34 -12.72
CA GLY A 223 -19.70 4.11 -14.16
C GLY A 223 -19.36 2.68 -14.56
N PHE A 224 -18.27 2.10 -14.03
CA PHE A 224 -17.89 0.72 -14.30
C PHE A 224 -18.95 -0.29 -13.85
N PHE A 225 -19.51 -0.16 -12.65
CA PHE A 225 -20.55 -1.06 -12.15
C PHE A 225 -21.88 -0.90 -12.91
N ALA A 226 -22.25 0.34 -13.22
CA ALA A 226 -23.44 0.65 -13.99
C ALA A 226 -23.34 0.11 -15.43
N GLU A 227 -22.22 0.35 -16.12
CA GLU A 227 -22.01 -0.16 -17.49
C GLU A 227 -21.93 -1.69 -17.54
N ARG A 228 -21.21 -2.31 -16.58
CA ARG A 228 -20.95 -3.75 -16.64
C ARG A 228 -22.13 -4.59 -16.20
N TRP A 229 -22.89 -4.14 -15.20
CA TRP A 229 -23.92 -4.95 -14.55
C TRP A 229 -25.24 -4.22 -14.31
N GLY A 230 -25.35 -2.94 -14.71
CA GLY A 230 -26.51 -2.10 -14.44
C GLY A 230 -26.80 -1.91 -12.96
N VAL A 231 -25.77 -2.02 -12.10
CA VAL A 231 -25.92 -1.85 -10.65
C VAL A 231 -25.19 -0.61 -10.20
N GLU A 232 -25.84 0.13 -9.31
CA GLU A 232 -25.30 1.33 -8.72
C GLU A 232 -25.90 1.51 -7.34
N VAL A 233 -25.09 1.96 -6.39
CA VAL A 233 -25.48 2.15 -4.99
C VAL A 233 -25.01 3.53 -4.53
N PRO A 234 -25.77 4.20 -3.66
CA PRO A 234 -25.35 5.46 -3.09
C PRO A 234 -24.28 5.17 -2.07
N THR A 235 -23.13 5.80 -2.18
CA THR A 235 -22.15 5.74 -1.12
C THR A 235 -21.66 7.13 -0.81
N THR A 236 -21.57 7.44 0.48
CA THR A 236 -20.78 8.60 0.91
C THR A 236 -19.34 8.14 1.06
N VAL A 237 -18.42 8.81 0.38
CA VAL A 237 -16.99 8.47 0.44
C VAL A 237 -16.28 9.49 1.31
N TYR A 238 -15.74 9.02 2.43
CA TYR A 238 -14.85 9.78 3.30
C TYR A 238 -13.42 9.36 2.97
N ALA A 239 -12.56 10.30 2.59
CA ALA A 239 -11.16 10.02 2.29
C ALA A 239 -10.24 10.90 3.15
N GLY A 240 -9.14 10.36 3.67
CA GLY A 240 -8.26 11.16 4.52
C GLY A 240 -7.02 10.42 5.03
N TRP A 241 -6.13 11.14 5.69
CA TRP A 241 -5.08 10.50 6.49
C TRP A 241 -5.69 9.81 7.71
N ARG A 242 -5.04 8.76 8.23
CA ARG A 242 -5.55 7.96 9.36
C ARG A 242 -6.09 8.81 10.50
N ASP A 243 -5.27 9.75 10.94
CA ASP A 243 -5.53 10.54 12.12
C ASP A 243 -6.63 11.58 11.88
N ASP A 244 -6.78 12.03 10.62
CA ASP A 244 -7.82 12.99 10.22
C ASP A 244 -9.18 12.30 9.99
N ILE A 245 -9.17 11.09 9.42
CA ILE A 245 -10.40 10.35 9.11
C ILE A 245 -10.92 9.53 10.29
N THR A 246 -10.05 9.12 11.23
CA THR A 246 -10.48 8.30 12.39
C THR A 246 -11.58 8.98 13.23
N PRO A 247 -11.51 10.29 13.56
CA PRO A 247 -12.59 10.97 14.27
C PRO A 247 -13.92 10.94 13.51
N VAL A 248 -13.88 11.12 12.18
CA VAL A 248 -15.05 11.07 11.30
C VAL A 248 -15.62 9.65 11.27
N TYR A 249 -14.77 8.64 11.13
CA TYR A 249 -15.15 7.23 11.23
C TYR A 249 -15.83 6.95 12.57
N GLN A 250 -15.27 7.38 13.70
CA GLN A 250 -15.85 7.17 15.02
C GLN A 250 -17.22 7.86 15.15
N GLN A 251 -17.36 9.08 14.60
CA GLN A 251 -18.61 9.83 14.60
C GLN A 251 -19.68 9.17 13.72
N VAL A 252 -19.32 8.73 12.50
CA VAL A 252 -20.24 8.14 11.55
C VAL A 252 -20.63 6.72 12.00
N VAL A 253 -19.67 5.90 12.40
CA VAL A 253 -19.89 4.49 12.79
C VAL A 253 -20.41 4.34 14.21
N GLY A 254 -20.17 5.32 15.09
CA GLY A 254 -20.58 5.27 16.49
C GLY A 254 -19.78 4.26 17.33
N ARG A 255 -18.55 3.93 16.90
CA ARG A 255 -17.63 3.01 17.59
C ARG A 255 -16.33 3.71 17.92
N SER A 256 -15.81 3.48 19.12
CA SER A 256 -14.44 3.87 19.47
C SER A 256 -13.46 2.90 18.83
N GLY A 257 -12.40 3.40 18.20
CA GLY A 257 -11.39 2.56 17.56
C GLY A 257 -10.73 3.28 16.38
N ARG A 258 -9.63 2.71 15.90
CA ARG A 258 -9.02 3.14 14.63
C ARG A 258 -9.79 2.53 13.46
N LEU A 259 -9.63 3.13 12.29
CA LEU A 259 -10.08 2.51 11.04
C LEU A 259 -9.47 1.09 10.94
N PRO A 260 -10.25 0.03 10.68
CA PRO A 260 -9.76 -1.36 10.73
C PRO A 260 -8.73 -1.69 9.64
N GLY A 261 -8.64 -0.88 8.59
CA GLY A 261 -7.77 -1.11 7.46
C GLY A 261 -7.68 0.12 6.56
N CYS A 262 -7.17 -0.12 5.36
CA CYS A 262 -6.92 0.87 4.32
C CYS A 262 -8.18 1.40 3.64
N GLY A 263 -9.14 0.50 3.43
CA GLY A 263 -10.51 0.77 3.05
C GLY A 263 -11.41 0.17 4.13
N TYR A 264 -12.57 0.78 4.35
CA TYR A 264 -13.60 0.16 5.16
C TYR A 264 -14.97 0.63 4.72
N TYR A 265 -15.82 -0.30 4.34
CA TYR A 265 -17.23 -0.07 4.13
C TYR A 265 -18.04 -0.33 5.42
N TRP A 266 -18.90 0.62 5.76
CA TRP A 266 -19.83 0.52 6.88
C TRP A 266 -21.29 0.48 6.41
N GLY A 267 -21.84 -0.74 6.39
CA GLY A 267 -23.17 -1.06 5.87
C GLY A 267 -24.33 -0.18 6.34
N PRO A 268 -24.51 0.05 7.66
CA PRO A 268 -25.67 0.79 8.17
C PRO A 268 -25.80 2.24 7.67
N LYS A 269 -24.73 2.83 7.12
CA LYS A 269 -24.73 4.21 6.60
C LYS A 269 -24.24 4.32 5.16
N MET A 270 -24.05 3.20 4.47
CA MET A 270 -23.49 3.17 3.10
C MET A 270 -22.23 4.06 2.96
N ALA A 271 -21.35 4.01 3.96
CA ALA A 271 -20.18 4.89 4.02
C ALA A 271 -18.92 4.10 3.68
N ILE A 272 -18.10 4.64 2.77
CA ILE A 272 -16.77 4.11 2.45
C ILE A 272 -15.74 5.05 3.06
N PHE A 273 -14.80 4.49 3.82
CA PHE A 273 -13.67 5.22 4.38
C PHE A 273 -12.39 4.79 3.65
N LEU A 274 -11.63 5.74 3.10
CA LEU A 274 -10.38 5.49 2.40
C LEU A 274 -9.22 6.22 3.07
N GLU A 275 -8.17 5.49 3.42
CA GLU A 275 -6.97 6.03 4.04
C GLU A 275 -5.92 6.43 3.01
N ASN A 276 -5.21 7.55 3.20
CA ASN A 276 -4.39 8.19 2.16
C ASN A 276 -3.44 7.28 1.37
N TYR A 277 -2.70 6.40 2.04
CA TYR A 277 -1.73 5.52 1.37
C TYR A 277 -2.37 4.35 0.61
N CYS A 278 -3.68 4.18 0.73
CA CYS A 278 -4.49 3.18 0.05
C CYS A 278 -5.59 3.80 -0.82
N VAL A 279 -5.56 5.12 -1.03
CA VAL A 279 -6.48 5.76 -1.97
C VAL A 279 -5.94 5.51 -3.37
N ASP A 280 -6.25 4.33 -3.88
CA ASP A 280 -6.27 4.05 -5.31
C ASP A 280 -7.71 3.70 -5.72
N GLY A 281 -7.99 3.87 -7.01
CA GLY A 281 -9.32 3.57 -7.54
C GLY A 281 -9.72 2.11 -7.38
N ALA A 282 -8.77 1.19 -7.19
CA ALA A 282 -9.00 -0.25 -7.10
C ALA A 282 -9.51 -0.63 -5.70
N THR A 283 -8.92 -0.06 -4.66
CA THR A 283 -9.37 -0.18 -3.26
C THR A 283 -10.77 0.42 -3.12
N HIS A 284 -11.05 1.56 -3.74
CA HIS A 284 -12.42 2.06 -3.78
C HIS A 284 -13.39 1.11 -4.52
N ALA A 285 -12.96 0.47 -5.61
CA ALA A 285 -13.78 -0.54 -6.31
C ALA A 285 -14.14 -1.72 -5.41
N HIS A 286 -13.16 -2.20 -4.61
CA HIS A 286 -13.33 -3.26 -3.61
C HIS A 286 -14.40 -2.86 -2.58
N GLU A 287 -14.23 -1.71 -1.93
CA GLU A 287 -15.16 -1.24 -0.90
C GLU A 287 -16.56 -0.89 -1.46
N TYR A 288 -16.61 -0.35 -2.67
CA TYR A 288 -17.87 -0.06 -3.35
C TYR A 288 -18.62 -1.35 -3.71
N PHE A 289 -17.91 -2.46 -3.99
CA PHE A 289 -18.58 -3.73 -4.19
C PHE A 289 -19.23 -4.25 -2.91
N HIS A 290 -18.66 -4.01 -1.72
CA HIS A 290 -19.37 -4.34 -0.46
C HIS A 290 -20.68 -3.56 -0.29
N ALA A 291 -20.73 -2.32 -0.79
CA ALA A 291 -21.97 -1.55 -0.83
C ALA A 291 -23.01 -2.18 -1.75
N ILE A 292 -22.59 -2.69 -2.92
CA ILE A 292 -23.46 -3.43 -3.84
C ILE A 292 -23.93 -4.74 -3.19
N GLN A 293 -23.04 -5.50 -2.57
CA GLN A 293 -23.38 -6.76 -1.88
C GLN A 293 -24.48 -6.53 -0.84
N LEU A 294 -24.34 -5.52 0.03
CA LEU A 294 -25.36 -5.24 1.04
C LEU A 294 -26.68 -4.74 0.44
N ASP A 295 -26.64 -3.93 -0.62
CA ASP A 295 -27.86 -3.50 -1.32
C ASP A 295 -28.63 -4.70 -1.91
N LEU A 296 -27.91 -5.61 -2.56
CA LEU A 296 -28.50 -6.82 -3.17
C LEU A 296 -29.03 -7.82 -2.13
N ILE A 297 -28.35 -7.98 -0.99
CA ILE A 297 -28.83 -8.85 0.10
C ILE A 297 -30.08 -8.24 0.75
N GLY A 298 -30.13 -6.91 0.88
CA GLY A 298 -31.24 -6.17 1.49
C GLY A 298 -31.44 -6.37 2.99
N ARG A 299 -30.64 -7.25 3.64
CA ARG A 299 -30.75 -7.59 5.07
C ARG A 299 -29.39 -7.88 5.71
N LEU A 300 -29.10 -7.24 6.85
CA LEU A 300 -27.82 -7.39 7.54
C LEU A 300 -27.67 -8.71 8.35
N ASP A 301 -28.76 -9.47 8.54
CA ASP A 301 -28.77 -10.73 9.30
C ASP A 301 -28.37 -11.95 8.46
N ARG A 302 -28.19 -11.77 7.15
CA ARG A 302 -27.71 -12.81 6.23
C ARG A 302 -26.18 -12.70 6.11
N SER A 303 -25.50 -13.81 6.34
CA SER A 303 -24.05 -13.91 6.18
C SER A 303 -23.70 -14.94 5.12
N ALA A 304 -22.81 -14.57 4.21
CA ALA A 304 -22.08 -15.50 3.36
C ALA A 304 -20.68 -15.74 3.95
N PRO A 305 -20.00 -16.84 3.59
CA PRO A 305 -18.61 -17.06 3.97
C PRO A 305 -17.70 -15.89 3.56
N ALA A 306 -16.72 -15.55 4.39
CA ALA A 306 -15.83 -14.41 4.14
C ALA A 306 -15.07 -14.55 2.80
N TRP A 307 -14.73 -15.78 2.38
CA TRP A 307 -14.01 -16.02 1.14
C TRP A 307 -14.82 -15.58 -0.11
N ILE A 308 -16.14 -15.72 -0.12
CA ILE A 308 -16.97 -15.28 -1.26
C ILE A 308 -17.24 -13.78 -1.18
N VAL A 309 -17.41 -13.23 0.02
CA VAL A 309 -17.64 -11.78 0.23
C VAL A 309 -16.40 -10.98 -0.16
N GLU A 310 -15.25 -11.26 0.46
CA GLU A 310 -13.99 -10.56 0.19
C GLU A 310 -13.39 -10.97 -1.15
N GLY A 311 -13.49 -12.26 -1.50
CA GLY A 311 -12.96 -12.76 -2.76
C GLY A 311 -13.67 -12.17 -3.98
N SER A 312 -14.99 -11.96 -3.91
CA SER A 312 -15.71 -11.31 -5.00
C SER A 312 -15.40 -9.81 -5.09
N ALA A 313 -15.25 -9.12 -3.95
CA ALA A 313 -14.80 -7.74 -3.92
C ALA A 313 -13.39 -7.57 -4.52
N THR A 314 -12.45 -8.46 -4.19
CA THR A 314 -11.11 -8.47 -4.79
C THR A 314 -11.13 -8.85 -6.27
N TYR A 315 -11.94 -9.83 -6.67
CA TYR A 315 -12.10 -10.18 -8.08
C TYR A 315 -12.59 -8.99 -8.91
N VAL A 316 -13.56 -8.25 -8.38
CA VAL A 316 -14.11 -7.04 -8.99
C VAL A 316 -13.09 -5.89 -9.00
N GLN A 317 -12.33 -5.72 -7.92
CA GLN A 317 -11.20 -4.79 -7.88
C GLN A 317 -10.21 -5.07 -9.02
N LEU A 318 -9.86 -6.35 -9.26
CA LEU A 318 -8.97 -6.72 -10.36
C LEU A 318 -9.58 -6.38 -11.73
N MET A 319 -10.89 -6.58 -11.92
CA MET A 319 -11.59 -6.19 -13.14
C MET A 319 -11.53 -4.68 -13.37
N TYR A 320 -11.82 -3.88 -12.34
CA TYR A 320 -11.74 -2.42 -12.45
C TYR A 320 -10.33 -1.93 -12.76
N TRP A 321 -9.31 -2.56 -12.16
CA TRP A 321 -7.91 -2.25 -12.39
C TRP A 321 -7.51 -2.39 -13.87
N GLY A 322 -8.11 -3.34 -14.58
CA GLY A 322 -7.89 -3.56 -16.01
C GLY A 322 -8.42 -2.44 -16.92
N THR A 323 -9.30 -1.57 -16.44
CA THR A 323 -10.05 -0.60 -17.26
C THR A 323 -9.18 0.57 -17.77
N PRO A 324 -9.52 1.16 -18.94
CA PRO A 324 -8.87 2.39 -19.42
C PRO A 324 -9.01 3.56 -18.44
N HIS A 325 -10.15 3.67 -17.74
CA HIS A 325 -10.42 4.73 -16.78
C HIS A 325 -9.46 4.69 -15.58
N PHE A 326 -9.24 3.50 -15.01
CA PHE A 326 -8.26 3.33 -13.94
C PHE A 326 -6.86 3.79 -14.38
N ARG A 327 -6.44 3.41 -15.59
CA ARG A 327 -5.13 3.79 -16.15
C ARG A 327 -4.98 5.29 -16.33
N MET A 328 -6.02 5.96 -16.81
CA MET A 328 -6.03 7.41 -17.00
C MET A 328 -5.78 8.16 -15.69
N LEU A 329 -6.39 7.71 -14.58
CA LEU A 329 -6.25 8.35 -13.28
C LEU A 329 -4.96 7.97 -12.54
N ASN A 330 -4.34 6.85 -12.93
CA ASN A 330 -3.15 6.27 -12.29
C ASN A 330 -1.96 6.09 -13.26
N PRO A 331 -1.45 7.17 -13.89
CA PRO A 331 -0.39 7.06 -14.90
C PRO A 331 0.97 6.60 -14.37
N HIS A 332 1.13 6.50 -13.05
CA HIS A 332 2.37 6.05 -12.40
C HIS A 332 2.44 4.54 -12.22
N TYR A 333 1.34 3.80 -12.42
CA TYR A 333 1.42 2.34 -12.38
C TYR A 333 2.17 1.83 -13.61
N PRO A 334 3.08 0.84 -13.45
CA PRO A 334 3.82 0.26 -14.56
C PRO A 334 2.84 -0.19 -15.63
N SER A 335 3.07 0.29 -16.85
CA SER A 335 2.14 0.15 -17.95
C SER A 335 2.59 -0.98 -18.88
N PRO A 336 1.69 -1.91 -19.26
CA PRO A 336 0.30 -2.01 -18.83
C PRO A 336 0.15 -2.66 -17.43
N PRO A 337 -0.84 -2.26 -16.61
CA PRO A 337 -1.22 -3.05 -15.45
C PRO A 337 -1.56 -4.47 -15.92
N PRO A 338 -1.21 -5.51 -15.14
CA PRO A 338 -1.51 -6.88 -15.50
C PRO A 338 -3.02 -7.02 -15.72
N SER A 339 -3.42 -7.74 -16.79
CA SER A 339 -4.83 -8.06 -17.02
C SER A 339 -5.39 -8.84 -15.83
N VAL A 340 -6.72 -8.94 -15.74
CA VAL A 340 -7.38 -9.78 -14.73
C VAL A 340 -6.80 -11.19 -14.77
N GLU A 341 -6.62 -11.75 -15.97
CA GLU A 341 -6.01 -13.06 -16.18
C GLU A 341 -4.57 -13.10 -15.67
N ALA A 342 -3.75 -12.07 -15.93
CA ALA A 342 -2.37 -12.03 -15.45
C ALA A 342 -2.28 -11.94 -13.91
N GLN A 343 -3.21 -11.23 -13.26
CA GLN A 343 -3.29 -11.18 -11.80
C GLN A 343 -3.84 -12.47 -11.20
N ILE A 344 -4.86 -13.06 -11.81
CA ILE A 344 -5.39 -14.37 -11.40
C ILE A 344 -4.34 -15.46 -11.61
N ASP A 345 -3.58 -15.41 -12.70
CA ASP A 345 -2.44 -16.30 -12.94
C ASP A 345 -1.33 -16.07 -11.91
N ARG A 346 -1.11 -14.83 -11.48
CA ARG A 346 -0.20 -14.53 -10.37
C ARG A 346 -0.72 -15.13 -9.07
N TYR A 347 -1.98 -14.94 -8.71
CA TYR A 347 -2.58 -15.56 -7.51
C TYR A 347 -2.52 -17.08 -7.57
N ARG A 348 -2.76 -17.68 -8.75
CA ARG A 348 -2.59 -19.11 -8.99
C ARG A 348 -1.14 -19.55 -8.73
N ARG A 349 -0.14 -18.80 -9.20
CA ARG A 349 1.28 -19.06 -8.91
C ARG A 349 1.63 -18.88 -7.45
N ASP A 350 1.16 -17.80 -6.82
CA ASP A 350 1.37 -17.53 -5.40
C ASP A 350 0.77 -18.67 -4.56
N ILE A 351 -0.46 -19.11 -4.83
CA ILE A 351 -1.10 -20.22 -4.10
C ILE A 351 -0.34 -21.53 -4.35
N GLY A 352 0.18 -21.76 -5.56
CA GLY A 352 1.01 -22.91 -5.88
C GLY A 352 2.38 -22.91 -5.18
N SER A 353 3.05 -21.75 -5.10
CA SER A 353 4.41 -21.62 -4.57
C SER A 353 4.49 -21.71 -3.04
N ILE A 354 3.40 -21.40 -2.34
CA ILE A 354 3.30 -21.50 -0.88
C ILE A 354 3.06 -22.96 -0.43
N GLY A 355 2.82 -23.86 -1.39
CA GLY A 355 2.58 -25.28 -1.16
C GLY A 355 1.15 -25.55 -0.72
N TYR A 356 0.50 -26.51 -1.39
CA TYR A 356 -0.89 -26.94 -1.18
C TYR A 356 -1.28 -27.24 0.29
N GLY A 357 -0.29 -27.52 1.15
CA GLY A 357 -0.50 -27.83 2.57
C GLY A 357 -0.55 -26.62 3.51
N TYR A 358 -0.32 -25.39 3.02
CA TYR A 358 -0.32 -24.19 3.84
C TYR A 358 -1.52 -23.28 3.63
N TRP A 359 -2.23 -23.41 2.51
CA TRP A 359 -3.50 -22.72 2.28
C TRP A 359 -4.65 -23.64 2.67
N PRO A 360 -5.53 -23.22 3.59
CA PRO A 360 -6.74 -23.97 3.86
C PRO A 360 -7.55 -24.10 2.56
N SER A 361 -8.31 -25.19 2.42
CA SER A 361 -9.34 -25.24 1.38
C SER A 361 -10.35 -24.12 1.60
N LEU A 362 -11.07 -23.68 0.56
CA LEU A 362 -12.14 -22.70 0.73
C LEU A 362 -13.20 -23.20 1.73
N SER A 363 -13.49 -24.50 1.74
CA SER A 363 -14.40 -25.12 2.70
C SER A 363 -13.93 -24.99 4.16
N GLU A 364 -12.62 -25.10 4.42
CA GLU A 364 -12.05 -24.87 5.76
C GLU A 364 -12.16 -23.41 6.22
N THR A 365 -12.40 -22.48 5.29
CA THR A 365 -12.54 -21.04 5.58
C THR A 365 -13.97 -20.59 5.82
N GLU A 366 -14.97 -21.48 5.68
CA GLU A 366 -16.38 -21.13 5.87
C GLU A 366 -16.75 -20.76 7.31
N GLY A 367 -15.95 -21.21 8.29
CA GLY A 367 -16.19 -20.98 9.73
C GLY A 367 -16.08 -19.52 10.19
N GLY A 368 -15.76 -18.59 9.29
CA GLY A 368 -15.64 -17.16 9.58
C GLY A 368 -14.21 -16.69 9.78
N PRO A 369 -14.01 -15.39 10.07
CA PRO A 369 -12.69 -14.73 10.13
C PRO A 369 -11.74 -15.32 11.19
N ASP A 370 -12.24 -16.18 12.08
CA ASP A 370 -11.46 -16.92 13.09
C ASP A 370 -10.54 -18.01 12.51
N VAL A 371 -10.39 -18.10 11.18
CA VAL A 371 -9.19 -18.73 10.60
C VAL A 371 -7.99 -17.86 10.98
N THR A 372 -7.48 -18.08 12.19
CA THR A 372 -6.26 -17.50 12.79
C THR A 372 -4.98 -18.02 12.10
N GLY A 373 -5.09 -18.37 10.81
CA GLY A 373 -3.98 -18.68 9.94
C GLY A 373 -3.10 -17.43 9.71
N PRO A 374 -1.80 -17.60 9.38
CA PRO A 374 -0.85 -16.50 9.19
C PRO A 374 -1.10 -15.62 7.93
N PHE A 375 -2.28 -15.76 7.32
CA PHE A 375 -2.71 -15.05 6.10
C PHE A 375 -4.22 -14.76 6.12
N PRO A 376 -4.86 -14.31 7.22
CA PRO A 376 -6.32 -14.25 7.27
C PRO A 376 -6.86 -13.37 6.14
N GLY A 377 -6.23 -12.20 5.91
CA GLY A 377 -6.56 -11.35 4.77
C GLY A 377 -6.27 -12.02 3.43
N ASP A 378 -5.01 -12.42 3.19
CA ASP A 378 -4.60 -12.96 1.89
C ASP A 378 -5.38 -14.22 1.46
N VAL A 379 -5.89 -15.03 2.39
CA VAL A 379 -6.75 -16.19 2.10
C VAL A 379 -8.08 -15.75 1.51
N TYR A 380 -8.84 -14.91 2.21
CA TYR A 380 -10.15 -14.48 1.69
C TYR A 380 -10.02 -13.63 0.42
N TYR A 381 -8.98 -12.80 0.34
CA TYR A 381 -8.74 -11.96 -0.84
C TYR A 381 -8.21 -12.77 -2.04
N ARG A 382 -7.08 -13.47 -1.93
CA ARG A 382 -6.43 -14.12 -3.09
C ARG A 382 -7.06 -15.47 -3.43
N LEU A 383 -7.24 -16.35 -2.43
CA LEU A 383 -7.86 -17.66 -2.68
C LEU A 383 -9.34 -17.50 -2.99
N GLY A 384 -10.03 -16.63 -2.24
CA GLY A 384 -11.41 -16.27 -2.55
C GLY A 384 -11.56 -15.69 -3.96
N SER A 385 -10.77 -14.69 -4.36
CA SER A 385 -10.86 -14.14 -5.72
C SER A 385 -10.46 -15.12 -6.81
N LEU A 386 -9.53 -16.05 -6.56
CA LEU A 386 -9.25 -17.15 -7.49
C LEU A 386 -10.47 -18.09 -7.63
N GLY A 387 -11.15 -18.39 -6.53
CA GLY A 387 -12.40 -19.15 -6.51
C GLY A 387 -13.51 -18.46 -7.30
N ILE A 388 -13.67 -17.15 -7.11
CA ILE A 388 -14.67 -16.36 -7.84
C ILE A 388 -14.32 -16.23 -9.31
N ALA A 389 -13.04 -16.03 -9.66
CA ALA A 389 -12.61 -16.03 -11.05
C ALA A 389 -12.87 -17.38 -11.74
N TRP A 390 -12.66 -18.49 -11.02
CA TRP A 390 -12.99 -19.82 -11.52
C TRP A 390 -14.49 -19.99 -11.74
N LEU A 391 -15.33 -19.59 -10.79
CA LEU A 391 -16.81 -19.62 -10.90
C LEU A 391 -17.31 -18.75 -12.06
N ALA A 392 -16.83 -17.51 -12.15
CA ALA A 392 -17.17 -16.58 -13.23
C ALA A 392 -16.75 -17.14 -14.60
N ALA A 393 -15.65 -17.88 -14.68
CA ALA A 393 -15.26 -18.57 -15.92
C ALA A 393 -16.16 -19.76 -16.28
N GLN A 394 -16.86 -20.37 -15.33
CA GLN A 394 -17.81 -21.46 -15.59
C GLN A 394 -19.18 -20.96 -16.05
N VAL A 395 -19.71 -19.92 -15.39
CA VAL A 395 -21.13 -19.51 -15.56
C VAL A 395 -21.34 -18.04 -15.94
N GLY A 396 -20.27 -17.26 -16.01
CA GLY A 396 -20.32 -15.81 -16.19
C GLY A 396 -20.21 -15.04 -14.89
N ASP A 397 -19.72 -13.80 -14.95
CA ASP A 397 -19.51 -12.94 -13.78
C ASP A 397 -20.81 -12.38 -13.20
N LEU A 398 -21.89 -12.28 -13.99
CA LEU A 398 -23.21 -11.89 -13.50
C LEU A 398 -23.73 -12.84 -12.39
N ALA A 399 -23.35 -14.12 -12.43
CA ALA A 399 -23.70 -15.09 -11.39
C ALA A 399 -23.19 -14.67 -10.00
N VAL A 400 -22.10 -13.90 -9.92
CA VAL A 400 -21.59 -13.36 -8.65
C VAL A 400 -22.59 -12.39 -8.02
N LEU A 401 -23.28 -11.58 -8.82
CA LEU A 401 -24.33 -10.68 -8.33
C LEU A 401 -25.62 -11.44 -8.02
N GLU A 402 -25.98 -12.43 -8.85
CA GLU A 402 -27.13 -13.30 -8.60
C GLU A 402 -27.00 -14.06 -7.27
N PHE A 403 -25.79 -14.46 -6.88
CA PHE A 403 -25.56 -15.03 -5.56
C PHE A 403 -26.03 -14.08 -4.44
N PHE A 404 -25.63 -12.81 -4.48
CA PHE A 404 -26.05 -11.83 -3.47
C PHE A 404 -27.54 -11.48 -3.56
N ARG A 405 -28.14 -11.48 -4.76
CA ARG A 405 -29.60 -11.37 -4.93
C ARG A 405 -30.31 -12.55 -4.28
N HIS A 406 -29.84 -13.77 -4.50
CA HIS A 406 -30.43 -14.97 -3.91
C HIS A 406 -30.27 -15.06 -2.39
N LEU A 407 -29.27 -14.41 -1.80
CA LEU A 407 -29.19 -14.31 -0.33
C LEU A 407 -30.37 -13.54 0.28
N SER A 408 -31.06 -12.69 -0.50
CA SER A 408 -32.24 -11.98 -0.03
C SER A 408 -33.47 -12.88 0.12
N ASP A 409 -33.64 -13.88 -0.76
CA ASP A 409 -34.83 -14.74 -0.82
C ASP A 409 -34.59 -16.17 -0.29
N LYS A 410 -33.34 -16.64 -0.23
CA LYS A 410 -32.99 -17.97 0.30
C LYS A 410 -32.69 -17.96 1.80
N PRO A 411 -33.03 -19.05 2.53
CA PRO A 411 -32.76 -19.17 3.96
C PRO A 411 -31.30 -19.48 4.28
N ASP A 412 -30.57 -20.14 3.36
CA ASP A 412 -29.17 -20.56 3.50
C ASP A 412 -28.35 -20.02 2.32
N TRP A 413 -27.09 -19.63 2.57
CA TRP A 413 -26.19 -19.19 1.51
C TRP A 413 -25.86 -20.30 0.53
N ARG A 414 -25.90 -21.58 0.93
CA ARG A 414 -25.67 -22.71 0.04
C ARG A 414 -26.77 -22.85 -1.01
N ASP A 415 -28.03 -22.60 -0.62
CA ASP A 415 -29.15 -22.55 -1.56
C ASP A 415 -29.00 -21.39 -2.55
N ALA A 416 -28.54 -20.22 -2.06
CA ALA A 416 -28.25 -19.07 -2.92
C ALA A 416 -27.09 -19.33 -3.87
N PHE A 417 -26.05 -20.03 -3.40
CA PHE A 417 -24.91 -20.46 -4.19
C PHE A 417 -25.34 -21.40 -5.32
N GLU A 418 -26.11 -22.43 -5.01
CA GLU A 418 -26.60 -23.38 -6.02
C GLU A 418 -27.50 -22.70 -7.05
N ALA A 419 -28.38 -21.81 -6.61
CA ALA A 419 -29.24 -21.05 -7.52
C ALA A 419 -28.44 -20.16 -8.49
N ALA A 420 -27.39 -19.50 -8.00
CA ALA A 420 -26.57 -18.59 -8.81
C ALA A 420 -25.59 -19.32 -9.74
N PHE A 421 -24.91 -20.35 -9.25
CA PHE A 421 -23.80 -21.00 -9.96
C PHE A 421 -24.17 -22.35 -10.59
N GLY A 422 -25.39 -22.85 -10.37
CA GLY A 422 -25.87 -24.11 -10.95
C GLY A 422 -25.15 -25.36 -10.44
N MET A 423 -24.42 -25.26 -9.33
CA MET A 423 -23.74 -26.37 -8.64
C MET A 423 -23.77 -26.15 -7.14
N THR A 424 -23.78 -27.23 -6.35
CA THR A 424 -23.71 -27.12 -4.89
C THR A 424 -22.35 -26.57 -4.44
N SER A 425 -22.30 -25.94 -3.25
CA SER A 425 -21.03 -25.48 -2.68
C SER A 425 -20.01 -26.61 -2.48
N ASP A 426 -20.48 -27.81 -2.12
CA ASP A 426 -19.62 -28.99 -1.92
C ASP A 426 -19.01 -29.46 -3.23
N GLU A 427 -19.81 -29.51 -4.31
CA GLU A 427 -19.31 -29.81 -5.67
C GLU A 427 -18.28 -28.75 -6.10
N PHE A 428 -18.56 -27.47 -5.84
CA PHE A 428 -17.60 -26.40 -6.11
C PHE A 428 -16.28 -26.63 -5.37
N HIS A 429 -16.30 -26.90 -4.06
CA HIS A 429 -15.08 -27.12 -3.28
C HIS A 429 -14.26 -28.29 -3.82
N GLU A 430 -14.90 -29.43 -4.11
CA GLU A 430 -14.22 -30.59 -4.67
C GLU A 430 -13.54 -30.25 -6.01
N ARG A 431 -14.26 -29.61 -6.92
CA ARG A 431 -13.76 -29.26 -8.26
C ARG A 431 -12.69 -28.17 -8.21
N PHE A 432 -12.85 -27.19 -7.34
CA PHE A 432 -11.91 -26.09 -7.17
C PHE A 432 -10.61 -26.56 -6.50
N ASP A 433 -10.67 -27.47 -5.53
CA ASP A 433 -9.48 -28.09 -4.94
C ASP A 433 -8.73 -28.97 -5.95
N ALA A 434 -9.44 -29.71 -6.80
CA ALA A 434 -8.84 -30.41 -7.93
C ALA A 434 -8.13 -29.44 -8.89
N TYR A 435 -8.81 -28.36 -9.29
CA TYR A 435 -8.23 -27.31 -10.13
C TYR A 435 -6.97 -26.68 -9.50
N ARG A 436 -7.00 -26.40 -8.19
CA ARG A 436 -5.85 -25.87 -7.43
C ARG A 436 -4.68 -26.86 -7.43
N THR A 437 -4.98 -28.15 -7.27
CA THR A 437 -3.97 -29.22 -7.30
C THR A 437 -3.31 -29.34 -8.68
N GLU A 438 -4.10 -29.32 -9.75
CA GLU A 438 -3.58 -29.42 -11.13
C GLU A 438 -2.77 -28.19 -11.55
N THR A 439 -3.12 -27.01 -11.03
CA THR A 439 -2.47 -25.76 -11.40
C THR A 439 -1.23 -25.43 -10.59
N ALA A 440 -1.09 -25.98 -9.39
CA ALA A 440 0.15 -25.90 -8.63
C ALA A 440 1.24 -26.69 -9.36
N ARG A 441 2.25 -25.99 -9.90
CA ARG A 441 3.47 -26.69 -10.36
C ARG A 441 4.01 -27.47 -9.15
N PRO A 442 4.20 -28.79 -9.25
CA PRO A 442 4.88 -29.50 -8.17
C PRO A 442 6.27 -28.89 -8.01
N LEU A 443 6.54 -28.30 -6.85
CA LEU A 443 7.91 -27.97 -6.47
C LEU A 443 8.71 -29.30 -6.46
N PRO A 444 9.96 -29.33 -6.97
CA PRO A 444 10.71 -30.56 -7.23
C PRO A 444 10.69 -31.60 -6.10
N HIS A 445 10.72 -31.15 -4.84
CA HIS A 445 10.90 -31.98 -3.65
C HIS A 445 9.62 -32.58 -3.06
N ARG A 446 8.41 -32.17 -3.49
CA ARG A 446 7.16 -32.77 -2.96
C ARG A 446 6.75 -34.07 -3.64
N SER A 447 7.47 -34.51 -4.67
CA SER A 447 7.06 -35.65 -5.49
C SER A 447 7.76 -36.98 -5.15
N ASP A 448 8.84 -36.95 -4.35
CA ASP A 448 9.74 -38.11 -4.20
C ASP A 448 9.91 -38.64 -2.76
N GLY A 449 9.38 -37.95 -1.74
CA GLY A 449 9.37 -38.44 -0.35
C GLY A 449 10.78 -38.57 0.24
N LEU A 450 11.69 -37.67 -0.14
CA LEU A 450 13.06 -37.70 0.34
C LEU A 450 13.16 -37.17 1.77
N ASP A 451 13.77 -37.97 2.65
CA ASP A 451 14.17 -37.57 4.01
C ASP A 451 15.42 -36.66 4.02
N GLU A 452 15.96 -36.32 2.85
CA GLU A 452 17.23 -35.60 2.69
C GLU A 452 17.01 -34.18 2.15
N LEU A 453 17.80 -33.24 2.68
CA LEU A 453 17.82 -31.85 2.24
C LEU A 453 18.26 -31.77 0.76
N VAL A 454 17.47 -31.11 -0.06
CA VAL A 454 17.83 -30.83 -1.47
C VAL A 454 18.49 -29.46 -1.55
N ILE A 455 19.71 -29.40 -2.11
CA ILE A 455 20.41 -28.15 -2.40
C ILE A 455 20.52 -27.98 -3.91
N GLU A 456 19.85 -26.97 -4.45
CA GLU A 456 19.89 -26.60 -5.87
C GLU A 456 20.83 -25.42 -6.07
N PHE A 457 21.77 -25.53 -7.01
CA PHE A 457 22.71 -24.45 -7.31
C PHE A 457 22.26 -23.73 -8.58
N VAL A 458 21.95 -22.44 -8.47
CA VAL A 458 21.46 -21.61 -9.57
C VAL A 458 22.61 -20.76 -10.11
N GLY A 459 22.88 -20.88 -11.41
CA GLY A 459 24.01 -20.26 -12.08
C GLY A 459 25.36 -20.95 -11.84
N ASP A 460 26.46 -20.25 -12.13
CA ASP A 460 27.83 -20.77 -12.15
C ASP A 460 28.48 -20.78 -10.76
N VAL A 461 27.86 -21.47 -9.79
CA VAL A 461 28.46 -21.66 -8.46
C VAL A 461 29.66 -22.61 -8.56
N PRO A 462 30.90 -22.22 -8.16
CA PRO A 462 32.07 -23.08 -8.28
C PRO A 462 31.95 -24.37 -7.47
N GLU A 463 32.43 -25.51 -8.00
CA GLU A 463 32.32 -26.83 -7.36
C GLU A 463 32.83 -26.87 -5.91
N GLN A 464 33.95 -26.18 -5.63
CA GLN A 464 34.48 -26.07 -4.27
C GLN A 464 33.49 -25.36 -3.32
N THR A 465 32.80 -24.34 -3.83
CA THR A 465 31.76 -23.62 -3.11
C THR A 465 30.54 -24.50 -2.91
N ARG A 466 30.14 -25.28 -3.92
CA ARG A 466 29.04 -26.25 -3.83
C ARG A 466 29.30 -27.27 -2.72
N ALA A 467 30.45 -27.93 -2.76
CA ALA A 467 30.86 -28.90 -1.75
C ALA A 467 30.95 -28.29 -0.34
N ALA A 468 31.45 -27.06 -0.21
CA ALA A 468 31.51 -26.36 1.08
C ALA A 468 30.12 -26.08 1.65
N PHE A 469 29.18 -25.63 0.81
CA PHE A 469 27.80 -25.42 1.23
C PHE A 469 27.13 -26.73 1.62
N SER A 470 27.19 -27.77 0.79
CA SER A 470 26.59 -29.06 1.13
C SER A 470 27.12 -29.65 2.44
N ALA A 471 28.43 -29.50 2.70
CA ALA A 471 29.03 -29.93 3.96
C ALA A 471 28.54 -29.10 5.16
N GLU A 472 28.47 -27.77 5.04
CA GLU A 472 27.99 -26.89 6.11
C GLU A 472 26.51 -27.15 6.43
N PHE A 473 25.66 -27.23 5.40
CA PHE A 473 24.23 -27.54 5.52
C PHE A 473 24.00 -28.89 6.23
N SER A 474 24.77 -29.91 5.86
CA SER A 474 24.71 -31.23 6.51
C SER A 474 25.08 -31.20 8.00
N GLN A 475 26.05 -30.36 8.38
CA GLN A 475 26.45 -30.21 9.78
C GLN A 475 25.38 -29.49 10.60
N VAL A 476 24.81 -28.40 10.05
CA VAL A 476 23.73 -27.66 10.70
C VAL A 476 22.50 -28.56 10.87
N GLN A 477 22.13 -29.33 9.85
CA GLN A 477 21.00 -30.26 9.94
C GLN A 477 21.24 -31.34 11.00
N THR A 478 22.46 -31.87 11.09
CA THR A 478 22.85 -32.81 12.15
C THR A 478 22.69 -32.17 13.54
N LEU A 479 23.19 -30.94 13.73
CA LEU A 479 23.04 -30.21 15.00
C LEU A 479 21.56 -30.01 15.38
N LEU A 480 20.74 -29.52 14.44
CA LEU A 480 19.31 -29.29 14.68
C LEU A 480 18.57 -30.59 15.05
N ARG A 481 18.92 -31.70 14.40
CA ARG A 481 18.32 -33.00 14.66
C ARG A 481 18.75 -33.57 16.01
N GLU A 482 20.05 -33.55 16.30
CA GLU A 482 20.63 -34.21 17.47
C GLU A 482 20.48 -33.40 18.76
N GLN A 483 20.72 -32.09 18.70
CA GLN A 483 20.67 -31.21 19.87
C GLN A 483 19.27 -30.65 20.11
N PHE A 484 18.60 -30.19 19.05
CA PHE A 484 17.31 -29.50 19.16
C PHE A 484 16.11 -30.41 18.84
N GLY A 485 16.34 -31.65 18.42
CA GLY A 485 15.29 -32.61 18.13
C GLY A 485 14.35 -32.16 17.01
N SER A 486 14.83 -31.41 16.00
CA SER A 486 13.97 -30.80 14.96
C SER A 486 13.14 -31.81 14.16
N GLY A 487 13.64 -33.05 14.01
CA GLY A 487 13.11 -34.04 13.07
C GLY A 487 13.74 -33.89 11.68
N ALA A 488 13.29 -34.72 10.72
CA ALA A 488 13.63 -34.53 9.32
C ALA A 488 12.97 -33.24 8.80
N THR A 489 13.71 -32.49 7.98
CA THR A 489 13.26 -31.22 7.42
C THR A 489 13.21 -31.34 5.91
N ASP A 490 12.00 -31.29 5.34
CA ASP A 490 11.74 -31.38 3.91
C ASP A 490 11.60 -29.96 3.32
N TYR A 491 12.72 -29.38 2.89
CA TYR A 491 12.76 -28.12 2.14
C TYR A 491 13.94 -28.10 1.16
N THR A 492 13.85 -27.25 0.13
CA THR A 492 14.94 -27.02 -0.84
C THR A 492 15.71 -25.75 -0.51
N VAL A 493 17.03 -25.78 -0.68
CA VAL A 493 17.88 -24.60 -0.58
C VAL A 493 18.43 -24.28 -1.96
N TYR A 494 18.06 -23.12 -2.50
CA TYR A 494 18.62 -22.58 -3.73
C TYR A 494 19.83 -21.70 -3.39
N ILE A 495 20.99 -22.02 -3.94
CA ILE A 495 22.21 -21.25 -3.78
C ILE A 495 22.58 -20.65 -5.13
N ALA A 496 22.40 -19.36 -5.25
CA ALA A 496 22.61 -18.59 -6.47
C ALA A 496 24.04 -18.03 -6.57
N SER A 497 24.64 -18.02 -7.76
CA SER A 497 25.98 -17.45 -7.96
C SER A 497 26.06 -15.92 -7.84
N SER A 498 24.92 -15.25 -8.00
CA SER A 498 24.79 -13.80 -7.93
C SER A 498 23.40 -13.40 -7.45
N GLY A 499 23.22 -12.11 -7.17
CA GLY A 499 21.93 -11.55 -6.80
C GLY A 499 20.93 -11.55 -7.96
N GLU A 500 21.40 -11.56 -9.21
CA GLU A 500 20.51 -11.71 -10.38
C GLU A 500 20.07 -13.17 -10.56
N ASP A 501 20.97 -14.13 -10.36
CA ASP A 501 20.61 -15.55 -10.34
C ASP A 501 19.67 -15.86 -9.17
N ALA A 502 19.83 -15.17 -8.03
CA ALA A 502 18.94 -15.28 -6.88
C ALA A 502 17.54 -14.75 -7.20
N LYS A 503 17.45 -13.59 -7.86
CA LYS A 503 16.19 -13.04 -8.37
C LYS A 503 15.54 -13.95 -9.40
N GLU A 504 16.32 -14.56 -10.29
CA GLU A 504 15.81 -15.51 -11.27
C GLU A 504 15.27 -16.76 -10.59
N ALA A 505 16.02 -17.34 -9.64
CA ALA A 505 15.56 -18.43 -8.80
C ALA A 505 14.28 -18.05 -8.04
N HIS A 506 14.22 -16.85 -7.46
CA HIS A 506 13.05 -16.34 -6.75
C HIS A 506 11.85 -16.20 -7.69
N ARG A 507 12.07 -15.69 -8.91
CA ARG A 507 11.03 -15.58 -9.94
C ARG A 507 10.55 -16.95 -10.40
N GLU A 508 11.43 -17.92 -10.54
CA GLU A 508 11.09 -19.28 -10.95
C GLU A 508 10.32 -20.03 -9.85
N VAL A 509 10.80 -19.97 -8.61
CA VAL A 509 10.24 -20.71 -7.47
C VAL A 509 8.96 -20.03 -6.95
N PHE A 510 8.94 -18.69 -6.86
CA PHE A 510 7.84 -17.95 -6.23
C PHE A 510 7.00 -17.11 -7.20
N GLY A 511 7.36 -17.04 -8.48
CA GLY A 511 6.59 -16.28 -9.48
C GLY A 511 6.61 -14.77 -9.30
N THR A 512 7.48 -14.25 -8.42
CA THR A 512 7.60 -12.82 -8.11
C THR A 512 9.07 -12.39 -8.18
N GLU A 513 9.30 -11.15 -8.60
CA GLU A 513 10.61 -10.53 -8.66
C GLU A 513 10.77 -9.61 -7.45
N GLN A 514 11.84 -9.80 -6.66
CA GLN A 514 12.12 -8.98 -5.49
C GLN A 514 13.29 -8.03 -5.76
N ASP A 515 13.07 -6.73 -5.57
CA ASP A 515 14.07 -5.70 -5.89
C ASP A 515 15.15 -5.53 -4.81
N ARG A 516 15.01 -6.17 -3.64
CA ARG A 516 15.91 -5.96 -2.50
C ARG A 516 16.96 -7.06 -2.44
N HIS A 517 18.19 -6.73 -2.85
CA HIS A 517 19.37 -7.57 -2.59
C HIS A 517 19.62 -7.71 -1.08
N ARG A 518 19.01 -8.71 -0.45
CA ARG A 518 19.45 -9.23 0.84
C ARG A 518 20.26 -10.50 0.59
N CYS A 519 21.21 -10.76 1.48
CA CYS A 519 22.05 -11.95 1.44
C CYS A 519 21.29 -13.26 1.54
N VAL A 520 20.09 -13.17 2.11
CA VAL A 520 19.13 -14.24 2.20
C VAL A 520 17.78 -13.66 1.82
N GLU A 521 17.11 -14.32 0.89
CA GLU A 521 15.71 -14.07 0.60
C GLU A 521 14.90 -15.21 1.24
N HIS A 522 14.21 -14.85 2.33
CA HIS A 522 13.26 -15.76 2.94
C HIS A 522 12.06 -15.91 2.04
N SER A 523 11.71 -17.16 1.78
CA SER A 523 10.40 -17.49 1.30
C SER A 523 9.94 -18.76 2.01
N LEU A 524 8.66 -19.07 1.81
CA LEU A 524 7.82 -19.86 2.69
C LEU A 524 8.35 -21.29 2.88
N ALA A 525 7.82 -22.01 3.87
CA ALA A 525 8.40 -23.18 4.55
C ALA A 525 9.03 -24.32 3.70
N SER A 526 8.93 -24.26 2.38
CA SER A 526 9.44 -25.20 1.39
C SER A 526 10.72 -24.78 0.65
N ALA A 527 11.15 -23.51 0.69
CA ALA A 527 12.35 -23.10 -0.05
C ALA A 527 13.11 -21.88 0.54
N VAL A 528 14.45 -21.95 0.56
CA VAL A 528 15.36 -20.86 0.97
C VAL A 528 16.23 -20.46 -0.21
N ILE A 529 16.37 -19.16 -0.51
CA ILE A 529 17.25 -18.68 -1.59
C ILE A 529 18.39 -17.84 -1.02
N LEU A 530 19.63 -18.19 -1.38
CA LEU A 530 20.86 -17.59 -0.86
C LEU A 530 21.75 -17.06 -2.00
N ASP A 531 22.29 -15.84 -1.86
CA ASP A 531 23.36 -15.33 -2.74
C ASP A 531 24.73 -15.81 -2.22
N ALA A 532 25.45 -16.59 -3.03
CA ALA A 532 26.76 -17.14 -2.68
C ALA A 532 27.81 -16.06 -2.35
N ARG A 533 27.66 -14.81 -2.82
CA ARG A 533 28.61 -13.71 -2.56
C ARG A 533 28.55 -13.20 -1.13
N CYS A 534 27.36 -13.24 -0.53
CA CYS A 534 27.15 -12.83 0.85
C CYS A 534 27.83 -13.74 1.88
N TYR A 535 28.27 -14.91 1.44
CA TYR A 535 28.95 -15.92 2.24
C TYR A 535 30.48 -15.73 2.35
N ARG A 536 30.98 -14.48 2.21
CA ARG A 536 32.43 -14.19 2.33
C ARG A 536 32.90 -13.82 3.73
N VAL A 537 32.01 -13.39 4.64
CA VAL A 537 32.44 -12.78 5.91
C VAL A 537 32.23 -13.66 7.15
N ASP A 538 31.20 -14.52 7.21
CA ASP A 538 31.12 -15.58 8.24
C ASP A 538 30.16 -16.71 7.85
N ARG A 539 30.68 -17.74 7.16
CA ARG A 539 29.87 -18.76 6.47
C ARG A 539 28.96 -19.57 7.40
N ALA A 540 29.37 -19.83 8.64
CA ALA A 540 28.62 -20.70 9.53
C ALA A 540 27.35 -20.04 10.07
N LEU A 541 27.46 -18.77 10.45
CA LEU A 541 26.39 -18.08 11.16
C LEU A 541 25.16 -17.94 10.26
N GLY A 542 25.34 -17.44 9.04
CA GLY A 542 24.26 -17.30 8.07
C GLY A 542 23.59 -18.63 7.69
N VAL A 543 24.36 -19.71 7.50
CA VAL A 543 23.76 -21.02 7.17
C VAL A 543 22.88 -21.49 8.33
N ALA A 544 23.38 -21.40 9.57
CA ALA A 544 22.68 -21.91 10.74
C ALA A 544 21.42 -21.11 11.07
N GLU A 545 21.49 -19.78 10.97
CA GLU A 545 20.35 -18.90 11.14
C GLU A 545 19.22 -19.25 10.16
N GLU A 546 19.54 -19.41 8.87
CA GLU A 546 18.54 -19.66 7.83
C GLU A 546 17.94 -21.06 7.89
N HIS A 547 18.75 -22.08 8.23
CA HIS A 547 18.20 -23.41 8.50
C HIS A 547 17.24 -23.39 9.66
N PHE A 548 17.54 -22.65 10.72
CA PHE A 548 16.65 -22.57 11.86
C PHE A 548 15.31 -21.97 11.43
N VAL A 549 15.33 -20.90 10.63
CA VAL A 549 14.11 -20.29 10.08
C VAL A 549 13.28 -21.30 9.27
N ALA A 550 13.92 -22.08 8.39
CA ALA A 550 13.26 -23.10 7.57
C ALA A 550 12.74 -24.29 8.39
N ALA A 551 13.58 -24.87 9.25
CA ALA A 551 13.25 -25.99 10.11
C ALA A 551 12.10 -25.64 11.08
N ARG A 552 12.11 -24.43 11.63
CA ARG A 552 11.03 -23.89 12.45
C ARG A 552 9.72 -23.85 11.70
N ALA A 553 9.73 -23.34 10.46
CA ALA A 553 8.53 -23.23 9.65
C ALA A 553 7.91 -24.62 9.43
N LEU A 554 8.73 -25.62 9.10
CA LEU A 554 8.29 -27.01 8.95
C LEU A 554 7.80 -27.66 10.25
N ALA A 555 8.34 -27.27 11.39
CA ALA A 555 7.85 -27.72 12.69
C ALA A 555 6.47 -27.12 13.06
N GLY A 556 5.85 -26.29 12.22
CA GLY A 556 4.56 -25.65 12.47
C GLY A 556 4.65 -24.18 12.89
N GLY A 557 5.87 -23.62 12.96
CA GLY A 557 6.15 -22.23 13.36
C GLY A 557 6.20 -21.26 12.18
N VAL A 558 5.18 -21.27 11.32
CA VAL A 558 5.19 -20.48 10.08
C VAL A 558 4.80 -19.02 10.39
N ARG A 559 5.84 -18.20 10.59
CA ARG A 559 5.89 -16.73 10.79
C ARG A 559 5.86 -16.21 12.23
N THR A 560 6.44 -15.02 12.39
CA THR A 560 6.60 -14.22 13.63
C THR A 560 5.28 -13.81 14.30
N GLU A 561 4.13 -14.14 13.73
CA GLU A 561 2.82 -13.71 14.23
C GLU A 561 2.26 -14.65 15.30
N ARG A 562 2.78 -15.88 15.40
CA ARG A 562 2.37 -16.86 16.43
C ARG A 562 3.39 -17.01 17.55
N GLY A 563 4.11 -15.94 17.87
CA GLY A 563 5.07 -15.93 18.96
C GLY A 563 5.72 -14.57 19.10
N PRO A 564 6.26 -14.23 20.27
CA PRO A 564 6.85 -12.92 20.49
C PRO A 564 8.14 -12.78 19.69
N ARG A 565 8.38 -11.60 19.12
CA ARG A 565 9.52 -11.36 18.22
C ARG A 565 10.87 -11.70 18.87
N TRP A 566 11.07 -11.35 20.14
CA TRP A 566 12.30 -11.69 20.88
C TRP A 566 12.59 -13.21 20.89
N LEU A 567 11.57 -14.06 20.94
CA LEU A 567 11.77 -15.51 20.97
C LEU A 567 12.22 -16.01 19.60
N PHE A 568 11.69 -15.43 18.53
CA PHE A 568 12.12 -15.76 17.18
C PHE A 568 13.55 -15.33 16.88
N GLU A 569 13.82 -14.02 17.00
CA GLU A 569 15.13 -13.43 16.71
C GLU A 569 16.20 -14.00 17.65
N GLY A 570 15.86 -14.14 18.93
CA GLY A 570 16.73 -14.74 19.93
C GLY A 570 17.05 -16.21 19.68
N ALA A 571 16.08 -17.00 19.24
CA ALA A 571 16.29 -18.41 18.94
C ALA A 571 17.15 -18.62 17.70
N GLN A 572 16.95 -17.80 16.67
CA GLN A 572 17.82 -17.78 15.49
C GLN A 572 19.28 -17.50 15.88
N SER A 573 19.52 -16.42 16.63
CA SER A 573 20.87 -16.09 17.09
C SER A 573 21.46 -17.14 18.04
N TYR A 574 20.64 -17.74 18.93
CA TYR A 574 21.11 -18.77 19.86
C TYR A 574 21.53 -20.04 19.11
N VAL A 575 20.69 -20.57 18.22
CA VAL A 575 20.98 -21.77 17.44
C VAL A 575 22.21 -21.59 16.57
N ALA A 576 22.36 -20.43 15.93
CA ALA A 576 23.53 -20.14 15.14
C ALA A 576 24.81 -20.07 15.99
N SER A 577 24.71 -19.55 17.22
CA SER A 577 25.84 -19.52 18.15
C SER A 577 26.16 -20.89 18.74
N ALA A 578 25.15 -21.74 18.97
CA ALA A 578 25.35 -23.14 19.35
C ALA A 578 26.06 -23.93 18.24
N TYR A 579 25.74 -23.64 16.96
CA TYR A 579 26.45 -24.21 15.82
C TYR A 579 27.92 -23.75 15.76
N LEU A 580 28.18 -22.45 15.98
CA LEU A 580 29.54 -21.92 16.03
C LEU A 580 30.37 -22.55 17.16
N ASP A 581 29.75 -22.82 18.32
CA ASP A 581 30.37 -23.49 19.47
C ASP A 581 30.69 -24.95 19.14
N ALA A 582 29.70 -25.69 18.61
CA ALA A 582 29.87 -27.09 18.22
C ALA A 582 30.91 -27.29 17.10
N SER A 583 31.05 -26.31 16.20
CA SER A 583 32.07 -26.31 15.14
C SER A 583 33.43 -25.77 15.58
N GLY A 584 33.56 -25.29 16.83
CA GLY A 584 34.80 -24.74 17.39
C GLY A 584 35.24 -23.41 16.80
N ARG A 585 34.34 -22.68 16.11
CA ARG A 585 34.62 -21.38 15.48
C ARG A 585 34.47 -20.22 16.45
N GLU A 586 33.48 -20.30 17.33
CA GLU A 586 33.26 -19.34 18.41
C GLU A 586 32.56 -20.02 19.57
N SER A 587 33.05 -19.83 20.80
CA SER A 587 32.40 -20.40 21.98
C SER A 587 31.06 -19.70 22.29
N LEU A 588 30.05 -20.44 22.72
CA LEU A 588 28.75 -19.88 23.13
C LEU A 588 28.88 -18.83 24.26
N GLU A 589 29.85 -19.01 25.17
CA GLU A 589 30.13 -18.07 26.25
C GLU A 589 30.62 -16.70 25.75
N SER A 590 31.51 -16.68 24.76
CA SER A 590 31.98 -15.46 24.10
C SER A 590 30.80 -14.68 23.49
N ARG A 591 29.89 -15.40 22.80
CA ARG A 591 28.67 -14.78 22.27
C ARG A 591 27.79 -14.23 23.40
N ARG A 592 27.53 -15.01 24.44
CA ARG A 592 26.72 -14.60 25.60
C ARG A 592 27.22 -13.30 26.21
N GLN A 593 28.53 -13.14 26.36
CA GLN A 593 29.11 -11.92 26.92
C GLN A 593 28.86 -10.69 26.04
N ARG A 594 28.94 -10.83 24.70
CA ARG A 594 28.62 -9.73 23.78
C ARG A 594 27.14 -9.38 23.80
N GLU A 595 26.26 -10.37 23.76
CA GLU A 595 24.82 -10.12 23.79
C GLU A 595 24.36 -9.55 25.13
N ALA A 596 25.02 -9.91 26.24
CA ALA A 596 24.82 -9.26 27.53
C ALA A 596 25.22 -7.78 27.53
N ALA A 597 26.36 -7.42 26.95
CA ALA A 597 26.73 -6.02 26.80
C ALA A 597 25.70 -5.24 25.95
N ASN A 598 25.23 -5.84 24.85
CA ASN A 598 24.22 -5.24 23.97
C ASN A 598 22.86 -5.09 24.67
N ALA A 599 22.43 -6.11 25.39
CA ALA A 599 21.15 -6.16 26.11
C ALA A 599 21.09 -5.19 27.31
N GLN A 600 22.24 -4.89 27.93
CA GLN A 600 22.33 -3.84 28.97
C GLN A 600 22.20 -2.42 28.39
N GLY A 601 22.59 -2.23 27.13
CA GLY A 601 22.51 -0.93 26.45
C GLY A 601 21.13 -0.56 25.89
N THR A 602 20.12 -1.43 26.05
CA THR A 602 18.77 -1.20 25.55
C THR A 602 17.76 -0.99 26.67
N GLN A 603 16.89 0.00 26.48
CA GLN A 603 15.78 0.32 27.39
C GLN A 603 14.57 -0.62 27.23
N TRP A 604 14.52 -1.37 26.13
CA TRP A 604 13.42 -2.28 25.85
C TRP A 604 13.43 -3.47 26.82
N SER A 605 12.30 -3.72 27.48
CA SER A 605 12.08 -4.96 28.21
C SER A 605 11.77 -6.11 27.24
N LEU A 606 11.90 -7.34 27.71
CA LEU A 606 11.52 -8.51 26.92
C LEU A 606 10.04 -8.49 26.52
N ARG A 607 9.18 -7.91 27.38
CA ARG A 607 7.74 -7.74 27.10
C ARG A 607 7.50 -6.72 25.98
N ASP A 608 8.25 -5.62 25.93
CA ASP A 608 8.10 -4.63 24.86
C ASP A 608 8.46 -5.24 23.49
N LEU A 609 9.46 -6.13 23.49
CA LEU A 609 9.92 -6.88 22.31
C LEU A 609 9.01 -8.06 21.95
N ALA A 610 7.89 -8.26 22.64
CA ALA A 610 6.92 -9.29 22.30
C ALA A 610 6.02 -8.89 21.11
N HIS A 611 5.95 -7.60 20.79
CA HIS A 611 5.05 -7.10 19.75
C HIS A 611 5.54 -7.47 18.33
N PRO A 612 4.67 -8.00 17.43
CA PRO A 612 5.08 -8.47 16.11
C PRO A 612 5.52 -7.36 15.14
N TYR A 613 5.15 -6.09 15.41
CA TYR A 613 5.38 -4.95 14.48
C TYR A 613 6.52 -3.99 14.88
N ALA A 614 7.41 -4.38 15.78
CA ALA A 614 8.55 -3.55 16.18
C ALA A 614 9.64 -3.52 15.08
N PHE A 615 9.51 -2.66 14.06
CA PHE A 615 10.32 -2.69 12.81
C PHE A 615 11.44 -1.64 12.72
N ASP A 616 11.64 -0.82 13.73
CA ASP A 616 12.73 0.14 13.67
C ASP A 616 14.06 -0.58 13.92
N GLY A 617 15.13 -0.24 13.20
CA GLY A 617 16.40 -0.99 13.24
C GLY A 617 16.98 -1.22 14.64
N ASN A 618 16.72 -0.28 15.57
CA ASN A 618 17.10 -0.42 16.98
C ASN A 618 16.31 -1.51 17.73
N GLU A 619 15.04 -1.69 17.41
CA GLU A 619 14.17 -2.70 18.02
C GLU A 619 14.56 -4.10 17.53
N SER A 620 14.92 -4.24 16.25
CA SER A 620 15.38 -5.52 15.70
C SER A 620 16.67 -6.00 16.38
N GLN A 621 17.64 -5.09 16.57
CA GLN A 621 18.88 -5.43 17.27
C GLN A 621 18.60 -5.76 18.75
N ALA A 622 17.70 -5.02 19.41
CA ALA A 622 17.30 -5.32 20.79
C ALA A 622 16.61 -6.69 20.88
N ALA A 623 15.72 -7.02 19.93
CA ALA A 623 15.05 -8.32 19.85
C ALA A 623 16.05 -9.47 19.70
N GLN A 624 17.13 -9.29 18.93
CA GLN A 624 18.21 -10.27 18.79
C GLN A 624 19.01 -10.43 20.09
N SER A 625 19.58 -9.35 20.64
CA SER A 625 20.47 -9.45 21.82
C SER A 625 19.72 -9.83 23.10
N VAL A 626 18.59 -9.18 23.38
CA VAL A 626 17.76 -9.47 24.55
C VAL A 626 17.09 -10.83 24.39
N GLY A 627 16.58 -11.13 23.19
CA GLY A 627 16.01 -12.42 22.86
C GLY A 627 17.00 -13.56 22.97
N PHE A 628 18.24 -13.39 22.51
CA PHE A 628 19.29 -14.41 22.60
C PHE A 628 19.49 -14.87 24.05
N LEU A 629 19.63 -13.91 24.96
CA LEU A 629 19.80 -14.20 26.39
C LEU A 629 18.55 -14.83 27.00
N ALA A 630 17.37 -14.40 26.56
CA ALA A 630 16.11 -14.96 27.03
C ALA A 630 15.96 -16.41 26.59
N VAL A 631 16.26 -16.71 25.33
CA VAL A 631 16.24 -18.08 24.81
C VAL A 631 17.29 -18.94 25.49
N GLN A 632 18.51 -18.45 25.67
CA GLN A 632 19.51 -19.18 26.44
C GLN A 632 19.01 -19.54 27.85
N LEU A 633 18.44 -18.58 28.58
CA LEU A 633 17.90 -18.82 29.92
C LEU A 633 16.73 -19.82 29.92
N LEU A 634 15.88 -19.80 28.88
CA LEU A 634 14.83 -20.79 28.70
C LEU A 634 15.38 -22.19 28.48
N LEU A 635 16.36 -22.33 27.61
CA LEU A 635 16.93 -23.63 27.24
C LEU A 635 17.83 -24.20 28.33
N GLU A 636 18.47 -23.36 29.15
CA GLU A 636 19.12 -23.81 30.39
C GLU A 636 18.13 -24.45 31.38
N ARG A 637 16.87 -24.00 31.37
CA ARG A 637 15.80 -24.54 32.23
C ARG A 637 15.10 -25.75 31.62
N ALA A 638 14.72 -25.67 30.35
CA ALA A 638 13.82 -26.64 29.69
C ALA A 638 14.56 -27.63 28.77
N GLY A 639 15.84 -27.38 28.47
CA GLY A 639 16.65 -28.13 27.52
C GLY A 639 16.44 -27.69 26.07
N ASP A 640 17.48 -27.82 25.25
CA ASP A 640 17.46 -27.41 23.83
C ASP A 640 16.27 -27.98 23.00
N PRO A 641 15.81 -29.25 23.18
CA PRO A 641 14.69 -29.78 22.43
C PRO A 641 13.35 -29.05 22.65
N SER A 642 13.19 -28.35 23.77
CA SER A 642 11.98 -27.58 24.07
C SER A 642 11.70 -26.48 23.04
N LEU A 643 12.75 -25.97 22.38
CA LEU A 643 12.61 -24.93 21.37
C LEU A 643 11.79 -25.39 20.15
N PHE A 644 12.06 -26.58 19.62
CA PHE A 644 11.28 -27.11 18.49
C PHE A 644 9.94 -27.66 18.95
N GLU A 645 9.84 -28.15 20.18
CA GLU A 645 8.56 -28.56 20.74
C GLU A 645 7.59 -27.38 20.87
N TYR A 646 8.07 -26.20 21.28
CA TYR A 646 7.31 -24.96 21.24
C TYR A 646 6.70 -24.73 19.85
N TYR A 647 7.50 -24.77 18.78
CA TYR A 647 7.00 -24.53 17.42
C TYR A 647 5.98 -25.58 16.94
N ARG A 648 6.12 -26.84 17.36
CA ARG A 648 5.10 -27.88 17.12
C ARG A 648 3.79 -27.59 17.82
N LEU A 649 3.87 -27.15 19.08
CA LEU A 649 2.71 -26.86 19.91
C LEU A 649 2.01 -25.57 19.49
N VAL A 650 2.72 -24.58 18.97
CA VAL A 650 2.15 -23.31 18.47
C VAL A 650 1.06 -23.57 17.41
N SER A 651 1.25 -24.57 16.54
CA SER A 651 0.25 -24.92 15.52
C SER A 651 -1.01 -25.62 16.07
N LYS A 652 -0.93 -26.18 17.29
CA LYS A 652 -1.97 -27.04 17.90
C LYS A 652 -2.67 -26.40 19.10
N SER A 653 -2.15 -25.29 19.60
CA SER A 653 -2.61 -24.60 20.79
C SER A 653 -3.57 -23.48 20.45
N ARG A 654 -4.27 -22.95 21.46
CA ARG A 654 -5.21 -21.82 21.29
C ARG A 654 -4.51 -20.47 21.16
N GLY A 655 -3.22 -20.42 21.51
CA GLY A 655 -2.36 -19.26 21.47
C GLY A 655 -0.92 -19.69 21.74
N TRP A 656 0.03 -18.83 21.40
CA TRP A 656 1.44 -19.16 21.54
C TRP A 656 1.87 -19.20 23.01
N GLU A 657 1.15 -18.52 23.89
CA GLU A 657 1.35 -18.54 25.34
C GLU A 657 1.11 -19.94 25.92
N ASP A 658 0.06 -20.62 25.46
CA ASP A 658 -0.23 -22.01 25.83
C ASP A 658 0.88 -22.96 25.33
N ALA A 659 1.35 -22.76 24.09
CA ALA A 659 2.48 -23.52 23.56
C ALA A 659 3.78 -23.24 24.32
N PHE A 660 3.99 -21.99 24.72
CA PHE A 660 5.15 -21.55 25.49
C PHE A 660 5.18 -22.24 26.86
N GLU A 661 4.07 -22.19 27.60
CA GLU A 661 3.97 -22.85 28.90
C GLU A 661 4.15 -24.37 28.76
N ALA A 662 3.52 -24.99 27.77
CA ALA A 662 3.62 -26.43 27.55
C ALA A 662 5.04 -26.87 27.16
N ALA A 663 5.78 -26.07 26.37
CA ALA A 663 7.12 -26.40 25.94
C ALA A 663 8.19 -26.12 27.00
N PHE A 664 8.09 -24.98 27.70
CA PHE A 664 9.14 -24.50 28.62
C PHE A 664 8.82 -24.72 30.10
N GLY A 665 7.61 -25.15 30.45
CA GLY A 665 7.20 -25.43 31.83
C GLY A 665 7.17 -24.17 32.73
N ILE A 666 6.89 -23.01 32.14
CA ILE A 666 6.73 -21.72 32.81
C ILE A 666 5.80 -20.83 31.98
N THR A 667 4.92 -20.08 32.62
CA THR A 667 4.08 -19.12 31.88
C THR A 667 4.93 -17.96 31.34
N VAL A 668 4.53 -17.34 30.24
CA VAL A 668 5.33 -16.25 29.68
C VAL A 668 5.40 -15.02 30.61
N ASP A 669 4.34 -14.74 31.36
CA ASP A 669 4.33 -13.64 32.34
C ASP A 669 5.32 -13.89 33.49
N GLU A 670 5.38 -15.11 34.02
CA GLU A 670 6.39 -15.50 35.01
C GLU A 670 7.80 -15.42 34.40
N PHE A 671 7.97 -15.87 33.17
CA PHE A 671 9.25 -15.83 32.49
C PHE A 671 9.75 -14.40 32.27
N TYR A 672 8.87 -13.44 31.92
CA TYR A 672 9.26 -12.03 31.83
C TYR A 672 9.83 -11.51 33.14
N VAL A 673 9.23 -11.85 34.29
CA VAL A 673 9.74 -11.44 35.61
C VAL A 673 11.11 -12.08 35.88
N VAL A 674 11.24 -13.38 35.63
CA VAL A 674 12.49 -14.13 35.83
C VAL A 674 13.61 -13.57 34.96
N PHE A 675 13.32 -13.30 33.68
CA PHE A 675 14.30 -12.80 32.74
C PHE A 675 14.75 -11.38 33.09
N GLU A 676 13.86 -10.47 33.46
CA GLU A 676 14.27 -9.11 33.83
C GLU A 676 15.12 -9.08 35.11
N ALA A 677 14.84 -9.98 36.05
CA ALA A 677 15.70 -10.18 37.22
C ALA A 677 17.08 -10.75 36.83
N TYR A 678 17.10 -11.75 35.93
CA TYR A 678 18.34 -12.29 35.36
C TYR A 678 19.15 -11.20 34.66
N ARG A 679 18.55 -10.45 33.73
CA ARG A 679 19.18 -9.37 32.96
C ARG A 679 19.76 -8.28 33.87
N SER A 680 19.04 -7.92 34.93
CA SER A 680 19.52 -6.97 35.95
C SER A 680 20.66 -7.51 36.80
N GLY A 681 20.71 -8.84 36.99
CA GLY A 681 21.70 -9.55 37.79
C GLY A 681 22.96 -9.99 37.04
N ILE A 682 22.95 -10.00 35.71
CA ILE A 682 24.17 -10.14 34.90
C ILE A 682 25.02 -8.92 35.25
N ALA A 683 25.98 -9.10 36.16
CA ALA A 683 26.91 -8.04 36.54
C ALA A 683 27.47 -7.45 35.25
N SER A 684 27.42 -6.12 35.12
CA SER A 684 28.20 -5.45 34.09
C SER A 684 29.59 -6.08 34.12
N PRO A 685 30.08 -6.62 32.98
CA PRO A 685 31.35 -7.34 32.97
C PRO A 685 32.35 -6.51 33.77
N PRO A 686 33.06 -7.12 34.74
CA PRO A 686 33.89 -6.39 35.70
C PRO A 686 34.66 -5.37 34.89
N SER A 687 34.36 -4.08 35.13
CA SER A 687 34.82 -2.96 34.30
C SER A 687 36.24 -3.31 33.89
N ALA A 688 36.45 -3.56 32.61
CA ALA A 688 37.66 -4.20 32.13
C ALA A 688 38.83 -3.24 32.36
N SER A 689 39.26 -3.00 33.59
CA SER A 689 39.99 -1.79 33.98
C SER A 689 41.44 -1.80 33.49
N THR A 690 41.88 -2.88 32.85
CA THR A 690 43.15 -2.93 32.12
C THR A 690 42.96 -2.77 30.61
N ALA A 691 41.77 -3.01 30.06
CA ALA A 691 41.42 -2.70 28.67
C ALA A 691 40.69 -1.34 28.54
N ALA A 692 40.07 -0.86 29.63
CA ALA A 692 39.40 0.41 29.76
C ALA A 692 40.40 1.54 30.04
N ASP A 693 41.62 1.26 30.51
CA ASP A 693 42.69 2.26 30.47
C ASP A 693 43.19 2.46 29.03
N ASP A 694 43.16 1.43 28.18
CA ASP A 694 43.46 1.52 26.75
C ASP A 694 42.25 2.02 25.91
N ALA A 695 41.02 1.79 26.36
CA ALA A 695 39.79 2.28 25.72
C ALA A 695 39.36 3.67 26.23
N ALA A 696 39.69 4.07 27.46
CA ALA A 696 39.51 5.44 27.96
C ALA A 696 40.51 6.42 27.34
N GLN A 697 41.68 5.94 26.89
CA GLN A 697 42.52 6.72 25.97
C GLN A 697 41.88 6.91 24.58
N ASN A 698 40.83 6.15 24.25
CA ASN A 698 40.13 6.19 22.97
C ASN A 698 38.70 6.77 23.03
N ARG A 699 38.18 7.11 24.22
CA ARG A 699 36.96 7.91 24.34
C ARG A 699 37.35 9.37 24.33
N ILE A 700 36.88 10.11 23.33
CA ILE A 700 37.02 11.57 23.32
C ILE A 700 36.28 12.09 24.57
N PRO A 701 36.95 12.79 25.49
CA PRO A 701 36.26 13.44 26.60
C PRO A 701 35.28 14.47 26.03
N LEU A 702 33.99 14.17 26.06
CA LEU A 702 32.94 15.10 25.61
C LEU A 702 32.77 16.29 26.58
N ASP A 703 33.53 16.33 27.67
CA ASP A 703 33.58 17.42 28.64
C ASP A 703 34.51 18.58 28.20
N GLY A 704 35.24 18.42 27.09
CA GLY A 704 36.03 19.49 26.46
C GLY A 704 35.30 20.15 25.27
N PRO A 705 35.68 21.38 24.87
CA PRO A 705 35.11 22.01 23.68
C PRO A 705 35.32 21.10 22.46
N LEU A 706 34.25 20.72 21.79
CA LEU A 706 34.32 19.93 20.57
C LEU A 706 35.11 20.72 19.51
N PRO A 707 35.91 20.07 18.65
CA PRO A 707 36.81 20.75 17.70
C PRO A 707 36.13 21.89 16.91
N HIS A 708 34.89 21.70 16.47
CA HIS A 708 34.13 22.68 15.68
C HIS A 708 33.62 23.91 16.46
N THR A 709 33.78 23.95 17.79
CA THR A 709 33.34 25.08 18.64
C THR A 709 34.45 26.11 18.90
N THR A 710 35.68 25.85 18.46
CA THR A 710 36.76 26.83 18.51
C THR A 710 36.86 27.54 17.16
N ASP A 711 36.63 28.84 17.13
CA ASP A 711 36.79 29.69 15.95
C ASP A 711 38.21 29.49 15.36
N GLY A 712 38.31 29.05 14.09
CA GLY A 712 39.59 28.96 13.35
C GLY A 712 40.05 27.57 12.88
N ILE A 713 39.15 26.69 12.47
CA ILE A 713 39.54 25.46 11.76
C ILE A 713 39.83 25.82 10.29
N ASP A 714 41.10 25.80 9.87
CA ASP A 714 41.51 26.06 8.48
C ASP A 714 41.40 24.82 7.55
N ALA A 715 40.99 23.66 8.07
CA ALA A 715 40.91 22.40 7.31
C ALA A 715 39.88 21.40 7.88
N PRO A 716 39.20 20.61 7.03
CA PRO A 716 38.26 19.59 7.49
C PRO A 716 38.85 18.63 8.53
N VAL A 717 38.07 18.35 9.58
CA VAL A 717 38.52 17.47 10.68
C VAL A 717 37.72 16.17 10.67
N LEU A 718 38.40 15.03 10.63
CA LEU A 718 37.77 13.71 10.85
C LEU A 718 37.88 13.32 12.33
N VAL A 719 36.73 13.07 12.95
CA VAL A 719 36.60 12.60 14.33
C VAL A 719 35.98 11.21 14.33
N LEU A 720 36.74 10.21 14.74
CA LEU A 720 36.24 8.84 14.85
C LEU A 720 35.65 8.62 16.25
N VAL A 721 34.40 8.17 16.32
CA VAL A 721 33.61 8.06 17.55
C VAL A 721 33.29 6.59 17.84
N GLY A 722 33.49 6.17 19.08
CA GLY A 722 33.23 4.79 19.52
C GLY A 722 34.37 3.80 19.22
N GLU A 723 34.07 2.52 19.45
CA GLU A 723 34.99 1.40 19.27
C GLU A 723 35.01 0.97 17.81
N LEU A 724 35.87 1.63 17.03
CA LEU A 724 36.28 1.17 15.71
C LEU A 724 37.59 0.41 15.84
N ASP A 725 37.71 -0.74 15.20
CA ASP A 725 38.96 -1.49 15.21
C ASP A 725 40.09 -0.68 14.53
N PRO A 726 41.37 -0.92 14.89
CA PRO A 726 42.49 -0.15 14.37
C PRO A 726 42.63 -0.14 12.85
N ILE A 727 42.21 -1.21 12.17
CA ILE A 727 42.28 -1.33 10.71
C ILE A 727 41.26 -0.38 10.10
N THR A 728 40.01 -0.44 10.55
CA THR A 728 38.94 0.48 10.11
C THR A 728 39.29 1.94 10.38
N ARG A 729 39.87 2.26 11.55
CA ARG A 729 40.29 3.63 11.88
C ARG A 729 41.37 4.16 10.93
N THR A 730 42.33 3.32 10.58
CA THR A 730 43.41 3.69 9.66
C THR A 730 42.85 3.89 8.26
N ALA A 731 42.03 2.93 7.79
CA ALA A 731 41.37 3.00 6.48
C ALA A 731 40.50 4.26 6.34
N LEU A 732 39.71 4.64 7.36
CA LEU A 732 38.88 5.84 7.30
C LEU A 732 39.69 7.13 7.25
N ARG A 733 40.84 7.20 7.93
CA ARG A 733 41.73 8.36 7.88
C ARG A 733 42.39 8.49 6.51
N GLU A 734 42.93 7.39 5.99
CA GLU A 734 43.53 7.35 4.66
C GLU A 734 42.50 7.71 3.59
N GLU A 735 41.30 7.12 3.64
CA GLU A 735 40.20 7.42 2.72
C GLU A 735 39.76 8.88 2.82
N PHE A 736 39.67 9.44 4.03
CA PHE A 736 39.35 10.87 4.21
C PHE A 736 40.42 11.78 3.60
N ASP A 737 41.71 11.50 3.80
CA ASP A 737 42.80 12.29 3.23
C ASP A 737 42.83 12.19 1.70
N ILE A 738 42.55 11.01 1.15
CA ILE A 738 42.39 10.77 -0.29
C ILE A 738 41.21 11.58 -0.83
N LEU A 739 40.04 11.54 -0.18
CA LEU A 739 38.86 12.31 -0.55
C LEU A 739 39.14 13.81 -0.54
N GLN A 740 39.76 14.35 0.52
CA GLN A 740 40.13 15.77 0.60
C GLN A 740 41.06 16.18 -0.55
N THR A 741 42.07 15.34 -0.83
CA THR A 741 43.02 15.57 -1.92
C THR A 741 42.32 15.51 -3.28
N PHE A 742 41.44 14.54 -3.49
CA PHE A 742 40.65 14.38 -4.70
C PHE A 742 39.78 15.62 -4.96
N PHE A 743 38.94 16.01 -4.00
CA PHE A 743 38.05 17.17 -4.16
C PHE A 743 38.82 18.48 -4.34
N ARG A 744 39.93 18.68 -3.64
CA ARG A 744 40.78 19.86 -3.80
C ARG A 744 41.46 19.90 -5.16
N ASP A 745 42.15 18.84 -5.55
CA ASP A 745 43.06 18.87 -6.69
C ASP A 745 42.29 18.70 -8.01
N ARG A 746 41.30 17.80 -8.04
CA ARG A 746 40.49 17.53 -9.23
C ARG A 746 39.43 18.60 -9.43
N LEU A 747 38.63 18.84 -8.39
CA LEU A 747 37.41 19.64 -8.49
C LEU A 747 37.60 21.10 -8.05
N GLY A 748 38.78 21.46 -7.51
CA GLY A 748 39.06 22.82 -7.06
C GLY A 748 38.21 23.25 -5.87
N ALA A 749 37.71 22.29 -5.09
CA ALA A 749 36.97 22.56 -3.87
C ALA A 749 37.95 23.08 -2.80
N PRO A 750 37.73 24.27 -2.22
CA PRO A 750 38.53 24.70 -1.08
C PRO A 750 38.30 23.74 0.09
N PRO A 751 39.30 23.52 0.96
CA PRO A 751 39.07 22.83 2.23
C PRO A 751 38.00 23.64 2.98
N GLY A 752 36.87 23.00 3.30
CA GLY A 752 35.79 23.65 4.04
C GLY A 752 36.02 23.55 5.54
N ASP A 753 35.43 24.46 6.30
CA ASP A 753 35.51 24.46 7.77
C ASP A 753 34.44 23.51 8.33
N TYR A 754 34.59 22.20 8.14
CA TYR A 754 33.65 21.20 8.66
C TYR A 754 34.32 20.05 9.39
N THR A 755 33.60 19.47 10.34
CA THR A 755 34.00 18.29 11.10
C THR A 755 33.11 17.11 10.75
N VAL A 756 33.73 16.00 10.34
CA VAL A 756 33.05 14.73 10.06
C VAL A 756 33.25 13.80 11.25
N TYR A 757 32.16 13.46 11.92
CA TYR A 757 32.12 12.46 12.97
C TYR A 757 31.70 11.12 12.36
N VAL A 758 32.56 10.10 12.45
CA VAL A 758 32.24 8.76 11.96
C VAL A 758 32.15 7.80 13.13
N GLY A 759 31.00 7.14 13.26
CA GLY A 759 30.73 6.17 14.32
C GLY A 759 30.50 4.78 13.76
N ALA A 760 30.80 3.76 14.57
CA ALA A 760 30.50 2.36 14.21
C ALA A 760 29.01 2.14 13.95
N ASP A 761 28.16 2.86 14.70
CA ASP A 761 26.72 2.74 14.65
C ASP A 761 26.03 4.08 15.01
N ALA A 762 24.72 4.16 14.78
CA ALA A 762 23.93 5.35 15.09
C ALA A 762 23.90 5.68 16.60
N ARG A 763 24.18 4.70 17.47
CA ARG A 763 24.20 4.89 18.94
C ARG A 763 25.45 5.65 19.36
N SER A 764 26.61 5.30 18.83
CA SER A 764 27.89 5.97 19.09
C SER A 764 27.86 7.46 18.70
N LEU A 765 27.07 7.82 17.69
CA LEU A 765 26.91 9.20 17.23
C LEU A 765 25.81 9.97 17.98
N ARG A 766 24.93 9.27 18.72
CA ARG A 766 23.79 9.89 19.41
C ARG A 766 24.23 10.88 20.48
N ASP A 767 25.25 10.53 21.26
CA ASP A 767 25.74 11.41 22.33
C ASP A 767 26.47 12.63 21.75
N VAL A 768 27.20 12.45 20.66
CA VAL A 768 27.83 13.54 19.91
C VAL A 768 26.77 14.47 19.32
N PHE A 769 25.73 13.91 18.67
CA PHE A 769 24.61 14.69 18.14
C PHE A 769 23.87 15.46 19.24
N ARG A 770 23.56 14.81 20.37
CA ARG A 770 22.90 15.45 21.52
C ARG A 770 23.73 16.63 22.03
N HIS A 771 25.04 16.47 22.10
CA HIS A 771 25.95 17.53 22.54
C HIS A 771 26.01 18.70 21.55
N ILE A 772 26.08 18.42 20.24
CA ILE A 772 26.12 19.47 19.19
C ILE A 772 24.79 20.23 19.10
N VAL A 773 23.67 19.51 19.13
CA VAL A 773 22.36 20.06 18.78
C VAL A 773 21.54 20.49 20.00
N GLY A 774 21.89 20.05 21.21
CA GLY A 774 21.20 20.40 22.45
C GLY A 774 19.77 19.85 22.56
N ARG A 775 19.40 18.86 21.72
CA ARG A 775 18.09 18.17 21.76
C ARG A 775 18.25 16.69 21.45
N GLU A 776 17.37 15.86 22.01
CA GLU A 776 17.22 14.47 21.57
C GLU A 776 16.49 14.46 20.23
N SER A 777 17.08 13.83 19.22
CA SER A 777 16.43 13.56 17.95
C SER A 777 16.17 12.07 17.84
N THR A 778 14.90 11.71 17.62
CA THR A 778 14.50 10.37 17.17
C THR A 778 14.91 10.12 15.72
N ASP A 779 15.25 11.17 14.96
CA ASP A 779 15.48 11.14 13.50
C ASP A 779 16.94 10.81 13.10
N LEU A 780 17.76 10.30 14.02
CA LEU A 780 19.09 9.74 13.67
C LEU A 780 18.99 8.43 12.84
N VAL A 781 17.79 8.09 12.36
CA VAL A 781 17.53 6.99 11.41
C VAL A 781 18.21 7.25 10.05
N TYR A 782 18.60 8.50 9.75
CA TYR A 782 19.31 8.84 8.52
C TYR A 782 20.83 8.68 8.65
N CYS A 783 21.42 7.98 7.68
CA CYS A 783 22.85 7.66 7.58
C CYS A 783 23.80 8.87 7.60
N SER A 784 23.29 10.07 7.31
CA SER A 784 23.98 11.31 7.66
C SER A 784 23.03 12.48 7.94
N VAL A 785 23.37 13.26 8.96
CA VAL A 785 22.68 14.52 9.30
C VAL A 785 23.68 15.67 9.15
N PRO A 786 23.68 16.40 8.03
CA PRO A 786 24.46 17.62 7.90
C PRO A 786 23.79 18.75 8.69
N ARG A 787 24.54 19.44 9.54
CA ARG A 787 24.15 20.72 10.13
C ARG A 787 25.34 21.66 10.21
N GLU A 788 25.23 22.79 9.53
CA GLU A 788 26.22 23.88 9.52
C GLU A 788 27.63 23.41 9.13
N THR A 789 28.45 23.05 10.12
CA THR A 789 29.84 22.62 9.98
C THR A 789 30.07 21.21 10.51
N VAL A 790 29.02 20.47 10.86
CA VAL A 790 29.14 19.14 11.47
C VAL A 790 28.35 18.10 10.71
N VAL A 791 29.00 16.97 10.45
CA VAL A 791 28.40 15.84 9.76
C VAL A 791 28.64 14.57 10.56
N LEU A 792 27.60 13.77 10.73
CA LEU A 792 27.67 12.50 11.43
C LEU A 792 27.42 11.39 10.41
N ILE A 793 28.28 10.37 10.37
CA ILE A 793 28.19 9.23 9.46
C ILE A 793 28.26 7.94 10.28
N SER A 794 27.22 7.11 10.19
CA SER A 794 27.19 5.76 10.79
C SER A 794 27.67 4.72 9.79
N LEU A 795 28.65 3.88 10.15
CA LEU A 795 29.15 2.82 9.27
C LEU A 795 28.15 1.68 9.04
N GLN A 796 27.14 1.52 9.90
CA GLN A 796 26.05 0.53 9.70
C GLN A 796 25.12 0.86 8.53
N CYS A 797 25.35 2.00 7.88
CA CYS A 797 24.40 2.67 7.03
C CYS A 797 25.00 2.74 5.63
N GLU A 798 24.70 1.75 4.78
CA GLU A 798 25.07 1.85 3.36
C GLU A 798 24.26 2.98 2.70
N PRO A 799 24.89 3.85 1.88
CA PRO A 799 26.10 3.57 1.10
C PRO A 799 27.39 4.20 1.64
N ASP A 800 28.51 3.63 1.16
CA ASP A 800 29.93 4.03 1.22
C ASP A 800 30.29 5.41 1.84
N PHE A 801 31.34 5.49 2.65
CA PHE A 801 31.81 6.72 3.30
C PHE A 801 32.02 7.88 2.31
N ALA A 802 32.52 7.54 1.11
CA ALA A 802 32.75 8.48 0.02
C ALA A 802 31.47 9.10 -0.55
N TYR A 803 30.37 8.34 -0.57
CA TYR A 803 29.04 8.83 -0.90
C TYR A 803 28.72 9.93 0.12
N HIS A 804 28.62 9.61 1.42
CA HIS A 804 28.26 10.64 2.39
C HIS A 804 29.19 11.87 2.38
N HIS A 805 30.50 11.69 2.17
CA HIS A 805 31.46 12.79 2.03
C HIS A 805 31.17 13.71 0.82
N GLY A 806 30.91 13.15 -0.36
CA GLY A 806 30.55 13.95 -1.54
C GLY A 806 29.29 14.79 -1.31
N ARG A 807 28.31 14.28 -0.54
CA ARG A 807 27.11 15.04 -0.17
C ARG A 807 27.42 16.27 0.70
N ILE A 808 28.43 16.16 1.56
CA ILE A 808 28.91 17.27 2.42
C ILE A 808 29.60 18.30 1.56
N VAL A 809 30.56 17.85 0.75
CA VAL A 809 31.40 18.73 -0.07
C VAL A 809 30.56 19.49 -1.11
N VAL A 810 29.44 18.93 -1.57
CA VAL A 810 28.49 19.62 -2.46
C VAL A 810 27.45 20.43 -1.67
N GLY A 811 26.96 19.90 -0.55
CA GLY A 811 25.84 20.47 0.21
C GLY A 811 26.22 21.65 1.13
N ASP A 812 27.44 21.66 1.66
CA ASP A 812 27.92 22.54 2.74
C ASP A 812 29.06 23.49 2.28
N LEU A 813 29.20 23.76 0.98
CA LEU A 813 30.16 24.79 0.52
C LEU A 813 29.85 26.14 1.19
N PRO A 814 30.89 26.87 1.66
CA PRO A 814 30.73 28.14 2.37
C PRO A 814 29.92 29.13 1.53
N GLY A 815 28.66 29.35 1.92
CA GLY A 815 27.72 30.07 1.07
C GLY A 815 26.25 29.66 1.15
N ALA A 816 25.96 28.44 1.59
CA ALA A 816 24.59 27.94 1.76
C ALA A 816 23.91 28.41 3.07
N GLY A 817 23.97 29.72 3.36
CA GLY A 817 23.59 30.35 4.64
C GLY A 817 22.20 29.99 5.21
N ARG A 818 21.95 30.46 6.45
CA ARG A 818 20.78 30.12 7.29
C ARG A 818 19.44 30.05 6.49
N PRO A 819 18.57 29.09 6.80
CA PRO A 819 17.23 29.02 6.21
C PRO A 819 16.48 30.34 6.41
N GLY A 820 16.19 31.06 5.32
CA GLY A 820 15.36 32.28 5.34
C GLY A 820 15.92 33.51 4.62
N GLU A 821 17.21 33.56 4.25
CA GLU A 821 17.82 34.81 3.72
C GLU A 821 18.51 34.70 2.33
N ARG A 822 18.46 33.57 1.61
CA ARG A 822 19.20 33.37 0.34
C ARG A 822 18.41 32.67 -0.76
N PRO A 823 18.84 32.75 -2.04
CA PRO A 823 18.25 31.99 -3.14
C PRO A 823 18.21 30.49 -2.82
N SER A 824 17.17 29.78 -3.26
CA SER A 824 17.09 28.32 -3.14
C SER A 824 18.36 27.65 -3.71
N LYS A 825 18.76 26.47 -3.22
CA LYS A 825 19.94 25.72 -3.75
C LYS A 825 19.76 25.23 -5.20
N GLY A 826 18.75 25.72 -5.90
CA GLY A 826 18.23 25.16 -7.14
C GLY A 826 17.37 23.93 -6.90
N PRO A 827 16.99 23.24 -7.99
CA PRO A 827 16.12 22.07 -7.95
C PRO A 827 16.87 20.86 -7.37
N THR A 828 16.15 19.96 -6.68
CA THR A 828 16.71 18.78 -6.01
C THR A 828 17.57 17.91 -6.93
N TRP A 829 17.21 17.80 -8.22
CA TRP A 829 17.98 17.01 -9.19
C TRP A 829 19.41 17.53 -9.37
N LEU A 830 19.62 18.84 -9.27
CA LEU A 830 20.94 19.44 -9.48
C LEU A 830 21.86 19.06 -8.32
N THR A 831 21.36 19.15 -7.09
CA THR A 831 22.12 18.74 -5.89
C THR A 831 22.36 17.25 -5.84
N LEU A 832 21.30 16.45 -6.04
CA LEU A 832 21.40 14.99 -5.98
C LEU A 832 22.25 14.42 -7.12
N GLY A 833 22.11 14.96 -8.32
CA GLY A 833 22.95 14.61 -9.46
C GLY A 833 24.40 14.96 -9.21
N SER A 834 24.68 16.15 -8.66
CA SER A 834 26.05 16.63 -8.44
C SER A 834 26.79 15.68 -7.51
N TYR A 835 26.06 15.27 -6.49
CA TYR A 835 26.49 14.29 -5.54
C TYR A 835 26.77 12.91 -6.17
N LEU A 836 25.79 12.32 -6.85
CA LEU A 836 25.94 11.01 -7.46
C LEU A 836 27.09 10.97 -8.49
N TYR A 837 27.26 12.07 -9.22
CA TYR A 837 28.32 12.23 -10.22
C TYR A 837 29.70 12.32 -9.60
N THR A 838 29.88 13.19 -8.60
CA THR A 838 31.17 13.35 -7.90
C THR A 838 31.58 12.09 -7.14
N TRP A 839 30.62 11.36 -6.57
CA TRP A 839 30.87 10.03 -6.02
C TRP A 839 31.35 9.06 -7.10
N GLY A 840 30.69 9.00 -8.26
CA GLY A 840 31.11 8.15 -9.37
C GLY A 840 32.51 8.49 -9.91
N LEU A 841 32.85 9.78 -10.01
CA LEU A 841 34.19 10.23 -10.39
C LEU A 841 35.25 9.79 -9.37
N TYR A 842 34.91 9.85 -8.10
CA TYR A 842 35.82 9.42 -7.04
C TYR A 842 36.07 7.91 -7.07
N GLU A 843 35.02 7.11 -7.20
CA GLU A 843 35.13 5.64 -7.31
C GLU A 843 35.97 5.21 -8.52
N ASP A 844 35.87 5.96 -9.63
CA ASP A 844 36.70 5.77 -10.83
C ASP A 844 38.17 6.09 -10.55
N ALA A 845 38.45 7.24 -9.94
CA ALA A 845 39.81 7.65 -9.57
C ALA A 845 40.45 6.70 -8.53
N ALA A 846 39.64 6.13 -7.63
CA ALA A 846 40.06 5.13 -6.65
C ALA A 846 40.19 3.72 -7.24
N GLY A 847 39.80 3.49 -8.49
CA GLY A 847 39.87 2.19 -9.17
C GLY A 847 38.88 1.16 -8.62
N ARG A 848 37.81 1.59 -7.94
CA ARG A 848 36.78 0.73 -7.34
C ARG A 848 35.57 0.55 -8.24
N SER A 849 35.30 1.55 -9.08
CA SER A 849 34.29 1.49 -10.13
C SER A 849 34.86 2.06 -11.43
N ASP A 850 34.06 1.99 -12.49
CA ASP A 850 34.33 2.63 -13.77
C ASP A 850 33.22 3.64 -14.03
N LEU A 851 33.59 4.91 -14.25
CA LEU A 851 32.61 5.96 -14.51
C LEU A 851 31.77 5.64 -15.76
N ALA A 852 32.35 5.01 -16.78
CA ALA A 852 31.61 4.62 -17.99
C ALA A 852 30.55 3.54 -17.70
N ARG A 853 30.87 2.59 -16.81
CA ARG A 853 29.90 1.61 -16.31
C ARG A 853 28.79 2.27 -15.51
N LEU A 854 29.13 3.21 -14.61
CA LEU A 854 28.13 3.96 -13.84
C LEU A 854 27.21 4.77 -14.76
N ARG A 855 27.76 5.45 -15.76
CA ARG A 855 26.98 6.16 -16.81
C ARG A 855 25.99 5.22 -17.48
N SER A 856 26.43 4.05 -17.92
CA SER A 856 25.57 3.07 -18.59
C SER A 856 24.43 2.58 -17.68
N GLY A 857 24.73 2.25 -16.43
CA GLY A 857 23.71 1.83 -15.46
C GLY A 857 22.72 2.95 -15.13
N ARG A 858 23.19 4.20 -15.03
CA ARG A 858 22.33 5.37 -14.78
C ARG A 858 21.50 5.75 -16.00
N ALA A 859 22.01 5.56 -17.22
CA ALA A 859 21.25 5.67 -18.47
C ALA A 859 20.09 4.67 -18.52
N ALA A 860 20.36 3.40 -18.22
CA ALA A 860 19.31 2.38 -18.12
C ALA A 860 18.27 2.73 -17.04
N SER A 861 18.73 3.18 -15.86
CA SER A 861 17.82 3.59 -14.79
C SER A 861 16.96 4.81 -15.17
N ALA A 862 17.54 5.81 -15.82
CA ALA A 862 16.83 7.00 -16.28
C ALA A 862 15.79 6.70 -17.36
N ALA A 863 16.03 5.67 -18.20
CA ALA A 863 15.04 5.21 -19.17
C ALA A 863 13.73 4.76 -18.50
N GLY A 864 13.79 4.33 -17.23
CA GLY A 864 12.61 3.99 -16.43
C GLY A 864 11.67 5.15 -16.09
N THR A 865 12.03 6.41 -16.41
CA THR A 865 11.14 7.58 -16.22
C THR A 865 10.90 8.33 -17.54
N GLN A 866 9.63 8.51 -17.89
CA GLN A 866 9.20 9.34 -19.03
C GLN A 866 9.02 10.82 -18.65
N ARG A 867 9.12 11.15 -17.36
CA ARG A 867 8.96 12.53 -16.90
C ARG A 867 10.18 13.36 -17.29
N PRO A 868 9.99 14.61 -17.74
CA PRO A 868 11.13 15.49 -17.96
C PRO A 868 11.85 15.78 -16.64
N LEU A 869 13.15 16.08 -16.71
CA LEU A 869 14.01 16.35 -15.56
C LEU A 869 13.42 17.42 -14.62
N ARG A 870 12.78 18.45 -15.21
CA ARG A 870 12.10 19.54 -14.48
C ARG A 870 11.06 19.03 -13.48
N ASP A 871 10.37 17.93 -13.81
CA ASP A 871 9.24 17.42 -13.04
C ASP A 871 9.60 16.20 -12.19
N ALA A 872 10.67 15.47 -12.52
CA ALA A 872 10.95 14.14 -12.00
C ALA A 872 11.08 14.05 -10.46
N PHE A 873 11.44 15.15 -9.79
CA PHE A 873 11.74 15.17 -8.36
C PHE A 873 10.63 15.70 -7.45
N SER A 874 9.47 16.02 -8.01
CA SER A 874 8.28 16.44 -7.25
C SER A 874 7.51 15.29 -6.58
N ALA A 875 7.82 14.02 -6.90
CA ALA A 875 7.01 12.84 -6.52
C ALA A 875 7.75 11.81 -5.63
N GLY A 876 8.78 12.23 -4.90
CA GLY A 876 9.60 11.32 -4.09
C GLY A 876 10.81 10.76 -4.84
N ASP A 877 11.75 10.23 -4.06
CA ASP A 877 13.13 9.98 -4.46
C ASP A 877 13.31 8.57 -5.08
N SER A 878 12.78 8.37 -6.29
CA SER A 878 12.84 7.08 -6.99
C SER A 878 14.20 6.81 -7.66
N THR A 879 14.57 5.53 -7.81
CA THR A 879 15.80 5.11 -8.50
C THR A 879 15.93 5.69 -9.92
N PRO A 880 14.88 5.71 -10.77
CA PRO A 880 14.93 6.36 -12.09
C PRO A 880 15.21 7.86 -12.04
N ALA A 881 14.64 8.59 -11.06
CA ALA A 881 14.89 10.01 -10.91
C ALA A 881 16.38 10.27 -10.58
N ARG A 882 16.98 9.45 -9.69
CA ARG A 882 18.43 9.50 -9.38
C ARG A 882 19.30 9.22 -10.61
N GLY A 883 18.91 8.24 -11.43
CA GLY A 883 19.54 7.98 -12.73
C GLY A 883 19.52 9.22 -13.63
N LEU A 884 18.35 9.85 -13.76
CA LEU A 884 18.13 11.03 -14.58
C LEU A 884 18.96 12.24 -14.09
N ALA A 885 19.00 12.49 -12.78
CA ALA A 885 19.81 13.55 -12.18
C ALA A 885 21.32 13.35 -12.38
N PHE A 886 21.81 12.10 -12.28
CA PHE A 886 23.21 11.81 -12.57
C PHE A 886 23.56 12.16 -14.02
N LEU A 887 22.75 11.74 -15.00
CA LEU A 887 23.00 12.02 -16.42
C LEU A 887 22.94 13.51 -16.75
N ALA A 888 22.04 14.25 -16.09
CA ALA A 888 21.93 15.70 -16.21
C ALA A 888 23.25 16.40 -15.85
N ILE A 889 23.86 15.98 -14.74
CA ILE A 889 25.16 16.52 -14.33
C ILE A 889 26.29 16.04 -15.21
N ASP A 890 26.31 14.77 -15.58
CA ASP A 890 27.32 14.22 -16.49
C ASP A 890 27.36 15.02 -17.81
N TRP A 891 26.19 15.32 -18.37
CA TRP A 891 26.05 16.16 -19.56
C TRP A 891 26.56 17.60 -19.33
N LEU A 892 26.22 18.21 -18.19
CA LEU A 892 26.72 19.55 -17.84
C LEU A 892 28.24 19.57 -17.70
N VAL A 893 28.82 18.50 -17.16
CA VAL A 893 30.28 18.34 -17.01
C VAL A 893 30.96 18.14 -18.36
N GLU A 894 30.39 17.36 -19.27
CA GLU A 894 30.91 17.24 -20.64
C GLU A 894 30.97 18.61 -21.35
N ARG A 895 30.00 19.49 -21.06
CA ARG A 895 29.92 20.82 -21.65
C ARG A 895 30.84 21.86 -21.00
N ALA A 896 30.80 21.96 -19.67
CA ALA A 896 31.41 23.06 -18.91
C ALA A 896 32.65 22.64 -18.11
N GLY A 897 32.96 21.33 -18.08
CA GLY A 897 34.03 20.74 -17.29
C GLY A 897 33.60 20.41 -15.86
N GLU A 898 34.32 19.49 -15.21
CA GLU A 898 33.99 18.98 -13.87
C GLU A 898 33.95 20.08 -12.80
N ARG A 899 34.80 21.11 -12.94
CA ARG A 899 34.87 22.23 -11.99
C ARG A 899 33.61 23.11 -11.99
N ALA A 900 32.84 23.09 -13.08
CA ALA A 900 31.61 23.88 -13.19
C ALA A 900 30.58 23.51 -12.11
N ILE A 901 30.56 22.25 -11.66
CA ILE A 901 29.71 21.82 -10.54
C ILE A 901 30.01 22.66 -9.30
N PHE A 902 31.29 22.85 -8.96
CA PHE A 902 31.70 23.60 -7.77
C PHE A 902 31.64 25.11 -7.99
N ASP A 903 31.87 25.57 -9.22
CA ASP A 903 31.70 26.97 -9.58
C ASP A 903 30.25 27.42 -9.39
N TYR A 904 29.26 26.57 -9.67
CA TYR A 904 27.85 26.84 -9.38
C TYR A 904 27.61 27.13 -7.89
N TYR A 905 28.01 26.22 -7.00
CA TYR A 905 27.82 26.40 -5.57
C TYR A 905 28.64 27.56 -5.01
N ARG A 906 29.83 27.85 -5.57
CA ARG A 906 30.66 28.99 -5.17
C ARG A 906 30.03 30.33 -5.56
N ARG A 907 29.34 30.40 -6.70
CA ARG A 907 28.67 31.61 -7.20
C ARG A 907 27.31 31.85 -6.56
N LEU A 908 26.65 30.80 -6.06
CA LEU A 908 25.31 30.88 -5.48
C LEU A 908 25.12 32.00 -4.44
N PRO A 909 26.06 32.27 -3.51
CA PRO A 909 25.91 33.34 -2.53
C PRO A 909 25.96 34.76 -3.11
N ASP A 910 26.69 34.93 -4.22
CA ASP A 910 26.92 36.21 -4.89
C ASP A 910 25.97 36.43 -6.08
N SER A 911 25.11 35.45 -6.39
CA SER A 911 24.17 35.49 -7.50
C SER A 911 22.79 35.95 -7.04
N GLU A 912 22.08 36.69 -7.91
CA GLU A 912 20.72 37.17 -7.62
C GLU A 912 19.71 36.01 -7.48
N SER A 913 19.96 34.90 -8.18
CA SER A 913 19.18 33.68 -8.11
C SER A 913 20.06 32.45 -8.38
N TRP A 914 19.53 31.25 -8.14
CA TRP A 914 20.25 30.02 -8.47
C TRP A 914 20.34 29.80 -9.99
N GLU A 915 19.36 30.27 -10.75
CA GLU A 915 19.40 30.27 -12.22
C GLU A 915 20.57 31.11 -12.74
N ALA A 916 20.80 32.29 -12.15
CA ALA A 916 21.95 33.13 -12.50
C ALA A 916 23.28 32.46 -12.13
N ALA A 917 23.35 31.79 -10.96
CA ALA A 917 24.53 31.01 -10.57
C ALA A 917 24.77 29.83 -11.53
N PHE A 918 23.69 29.16 -11.94
CA PHE A 918 23.70 28.04 -12.88
C PHE A 918 24.21 28.48 -14.25
N GLU A 919 23.64 29.55 -14.81
CA GLU A 919 24.05 30.09 -16.10
C GLU A 919 25.53 30.54 -16.07
N ALA A 920 25.95 31.22 -15.00
CA ALA A 920 27.33 31.66 -14.86
C ALA A 920 28.34 30.51 -14.71
N ALA A 921 27.93 29.38 -14.14
CA ALA A 921 28.79 28.21 -13.97
C ALA A 921 28.84 27.31 -15.20
N PHE A 922 27.69 27.06 -15.83
CA PHE A 922 27.55 26.11 -16.93
C PHE A 922 27.49 26.77 -18.32
N SER A 923 27.47 28.10 -18.39
CA SER A 923 27.37 28.88 -19.64
C SER A 923 26.16 28.47 -20.50
N ILE A 924 25.04 28.20 -19.85
CA ILE A 924 23.75 27.85 -20.48
C ILE A 924 22.61 28.29 -19.54
N ALA A 925 21.59 28.95 -20.09
CA ALA A 925 20.40 29.29 -19.32
C ALA A 925 19.65 28.02 -18.92
N ILE A 926 18.98 28.02 -17.77
CA ILE A 926 18.35 26.81 -17.23
C ILE A 926 17.25 26.25 -18.15
N ASP A 927 16.49 27.11 -18.83
CA ASP A 927 15.44 26.68 -19.77
C ASP A 927 16.04 26.00 -21.01
N ASP A 928 17.09 26.58 -21.58
CA ASP A 928 17.85 26.00 -22.69
C ASP A 928 18.48 24.66 -22.29
N PHE A 929 19.00 24.57 -21.06
CA PHE A 929 19.52 23.32 -20.52
C PHE A 929 18.45 22.23 -20.49
N TYR A 930 17.24 22.52 -19.99
CA TYR A 930 16.19 21.52 -19.96
C TYR A 930 15.82 21.03 -21.36
N GLU A 931 15.73 21.93 -22.34
CA GLU A 931 15.45 21.55 -23.73
C GLU A 931 16.58 20.68 -24.33
N GLU A 932 17.83 21.14 -24.23
CA GLU A 932 19.00 20.43 -24.77
C GLU A 932 19.22 19.07 -24.08
N PHE A 933 19.01 19.00 -22.76
CA PHE A 933 19.18 17.77 -21.99
C PHE A 933 18.13 16.73 -22.35
N GLU A 934 16.87 17.10 -22.54
CA GLU A 934 15.83 16.16 -22.96
C GLU A 934 16.12 15.58 -24.36
N ALA A 935 16.65 16.42 -25.26
CA ALA A 935 17.13 15.95 -26.56
C ALA A 935 18.35 15.03 -26.44
N TYR A 936 19.26 15.28 -25.50
CA TYR A 936 20.39 14.39 -25.19
C TYR A 936 19.90 13.05 -24.62
N ARG A 937 19.00 13.07 -23.63
CA ARG A 937 18.42 11.89 -23.00
C ARG A 937 17.80 10.97 -24.03
N ALA A 938 17.02 11.52 -24.97
CA ALA A 938 16.40 10.76 -26.05
C ALA A 938 17.41 10.03 -26.97
N ARG A 939 18.69 10.45 -27.00
CA ARG A 939 19.75 9.79 -27.77
C ARG A 939 20.51 8.73 -26.98
N VAL A 940 20.69 8.93 -25.67
CA VAL A 940 21.57 8.08 -24.84
C VAL A 940 20.81 7.05 -23.99
N ALA A 941 19.54 7.31 -23.67
CA ALA A 941 18.69 6.29 -23.09
C ALA A 941 18.22 5.35 -24.21
N PRO A 942 18.45 4.03 -24.11
CA PRO A 942 17.89 3.10 -25.08
C PRO A 942 16.35 3.27 -25.09
N PRO A 943 15.70 3.18 -26.26
CA PRO A 943 14.25 3.15 -26.30
C PRO A 943 13.77 1.94 -25.48
N ASN A 944 12.92 2.20 -24.47
CA ASN A 944 12.22 1.15 -23.73
C ASN A 944 11.22 0.42 -24.61
#